data_AF-T0MYB5-F1
#
_entry.id   AF-T0MYB5-F1
#
_cell.length_a   1.000
_cell.length_b   1.000
_cell.length_c   1.000
_cell.angle_alpha   90.00
_cell.angle_beta   90.00
_cell.angle_gamma   90.00
#
_symmetry.space_group_name_H-M   'P 1'
#
loop_
_entity.id
_entity.type
_entity.pdbx_description
1 polymer ?
#
loop_
_entity_poly.entity_id
_entity_poly.type
_entity_poly.pdbx_seq_one_letter_code
_entity_poly.pdbx_strand_id
1 'polypeptide(L)'
;MYLISLAVLTALATGMGITASYILYLSRFHESPVRIVIVYLLLAMMNGMLLGPAIYFFEFHNFSAENVIILSLGIMSLEMVYPLILFIRHVERPLVQVKVSTLIIIFVTLLNEFLMSFDFNSYISGQFFRYVSPFSTLSIIFNSISSFWFIFPMALEMFLTALLSIRKTDKSPFIFITFQSVIMFLTPTALNYSQWLFFSVFAGGAIMTTLLVYLFESLYRQNFLTGGFARYIILIILAYSLMMGGILLYQYDYVNSIVSIAIIVEMIIYLYAIINASYFKGGKKVYWLANRRWSTTFLISIFIAEFGMGATFDFQYFGPGTFINAMSLTAISGSAYGIMLSFLYDVVIVIGSITGSSWFLIMMGFEMGSLVVFKILKTRELENKIRLSLTIFAYAIYSILIPSFIIPNAQIYPFIGWSMGIGAGGGLAPYLIVPMLLTYFISGILSLLFGARQLCSVFCTAPLMYQGTFYDSMKKFNRTSPTARYISREGERNKIYRVVSLTVYTSLAIGAIFSILNSYHIFGISIYGTDPLFFIYILLFDFMWYAVFLTMPYFGNYGCINTGYCHWGNFNRWISKFGFFRLKVNDPMQCVNCKTKDCATACPVGLSTQPGNFISTGEFKNSRCVGIGDCVEACPYENIFFYDVRHFIRDRLRKKN
;
A
#
# COMPACT_ATOMS: atom_id res chain seq x y z
N MET A 1 12.37 -43.95 6.07
CA MET A 1 13.59 -43.22 6.50
C MET A 1 13.42 -41.71 6.32
N TYR A 2 13.14 -41.23 5.10
CA TYR A 2 12.94 -39.78 4.82
C TYR A 2 11.93 -39.08 5.74
N LEU A 3 10.75 -39.65 5.97
CA LEU A 3 9.73 -39.07 6.87
C LEU A 3 10.20 -38.95 8.33
N ILE A 4 11.00 -39.92 8.80
CA ILE A 4 11.54 -39.92 10.17
C ILE A 4 12.60 -38.83 10.29
N SER A 5 13.52 -38.74 9.33
CA SER A 5 14.51 -37.67 9.26
C SER A 5 13.87 -36.29 9.21
N LEU A 6 12.82 -36.12 8.38
CA LEU A 6 12.09 -34.87 8.29
C LEU A 6 11.45 -34.49 9.64
N ALA A 7 10.77 -35.42 10.30
CA ALA A 7 10.16 -35.18 11.61
C ALA A 7 11.18 -34.78 12.68
N VAL A 8 12.34 -35.45 12.71
CA VAL A 8 13.43 -35.12 13.65
C VAL A 8 13.99 -33.72 13.38
N LEU A 9 14.28 -33.39 12.12
CA LEU A 9 14.78 -32.06 11.75
C LEU A 9 13.76 -30.95 12.05
N THR A 10 12.47 -31.19 11.81
CA THR A 10 11.41 -30.23 12.19
C THR A 10 11.35 -30.04 13.71
N ALA A 11 11.51 -31.10 14.51
CA ALA A 11 11.56 -30.99 15.96
C ALA A 11 12.77 -30.17 16.44
N LEU A 12 13.94 -30.39 15.84
CA LEU A 12 15.16 -29.62 16.13
C LEU A 12 15.01 -28.15 15.75
N ALA A 13 14.53 -27.84 14.54
CA ALA A 13 14.28 -26.46 14.09
C ALA A 13 13.27 -25.74 15.00
N THR A 14 12.21 -26.44 15.41
CA THR A 14 11.21 -25.89 16.35
C THR A 14 11.83 -25.60 17.71
N GLY A 15 12.62 -26.54 18.25
CA GLY A 15 13.34 -26.36 19.52
C GLY A 15 14.33 -25.19 19.46
N MET A 16 15.05 -25.04 18.35
CA MET A 16 15.92 -23.89 18.09
C MET A 16 15.14 -22.58 18.04
N GLY A 17 14.06 -22.48 17.26
CA GLY A 17 13.24 -21.27 17.19
C GLY A 17 12.64 -20.87 18.55
N ILE A 18 12.19 -21.84 19.36
CA ILE A 18 11.75 -21.59 20.74
C ILE A 18 12.91 -21.02 21.58
N THR A 19 14.09 -21.63 21.49
CA THR A 19 15.27 -21.23 22.26
C THR A 19 15.75 -19.83 21.86
N ALA A 20 15.84 -19.56 20.56
CA ALA A 20 16.20 -18.26 19.99
C ALA A 20 15.19 -17.18 20.40
N SER A 21 13.89 -17.47 20.36
CA SER A 21 12.85 -16.53 20.80
C SER A 21 12.99 -16.15 22.28
N TYR A 22 13.34 -17.13 23.12
CA TYR A 22 13.60 -16.89 24.54
C TYR A 22 14.87 -16.07 24.77
N ILE A 23 15.93 -16.36 24.02
CA ILE A 23 17.20 -15.60 24.05
C ILE A 23 16.97 -14.14 23.63
N LEU A 24 16.22 -13.89 22.55
CA LEU A 24 15.89 -12.54 22.10
C LEU A 24 14.95 -11.80 23.07
N TYR A 25 14.01 -12.51 23.69
CA TYR A 25 13.21 -11.94 24.76
C TYR A 25 14.09 -11.50 25.95
N LEU A 26 15.08 -12.31 26.35
CA LEU A 26 16.04 -11.95 27.40
C LEU A 26 16.92 -10.78 26.98
N SER A 27 17.27 -10.70 25.70
CA SER A 27 18.07 -9.61 25.15
C SER A 27 17.35 -8.26 25.31
N ARG A 28 16.03 -8.21 25.15
CA ARG A 28 15.29 -6.96 25.36
C ARG A 28 15.45 -6.35 26.77
N PHE A 29 15.78 -7.12 27.81
CA PHE A 29 15.92 -6.63 29.20
C PHE A 29 17.39 -6.45 29.64
N HIS A 30 18.18 -5.81 28.78
CA HIS A 30 19.61 -5.48 28.97
C HIS A 30 19.94 -4.48 30.10
N GLU A 31 19.08 -4.33 31.12
CA GLU A 31 19.40 -3.48 32.28
C GLU A 31 20.68 -3.93 33.00
N SER A 32 21.06 -5.20 32.85
CA SER A 32 22.36 -5.73 33.28
C SER A 32 23.23 -6.15 32.07
N PRO A 33 24.46 -5.63 31.91
CA PRO A 33 25.39 -6.03 30.84
C PRO A 33 25.73 -7.54 30.86
N VAL A 34 25.67 -8.19 32.02
CA VAL A 34 25.81 -9.65 32.15
C VAL A 34 24.85 -10.42 31.23
N ARG A 35 23.58 -9.99 31.17
CA ARG A 35 22.57 -10.67 30.33
C ARG A 35 22.88 -10.56 28.85
N ILE A 36 23.43 -9.43 28.39
CA ILE A 36 23.88 -9.27 26.99
C ILE A 36 24.95 -10.32 26.66
N VAL A 37 25.92 -10.47 27.57
CA VAL A 37 27.04 -11.40 27.35
C VAL A 37 26.55 -12.85 27.38
N ILE A 38 25.62 -13.21 28.26
CA ILE A 38 25.00 -14.54 28.28
C ILE A 38 24.24 -14.80 26.97
N VAL A 39 23.45 -13.83 26.49
CA VAL A 39 22.76 -13.94 25.20
C VAL A 39 23.75 -14.19 24.07
N TYR A 40 24.84 -13.42 24.02
CA TYR A 40 25.86 -13.57 23.00
C TYR A 40 26.59 -14.92 23.09
N LEU A 41 26.88 -15.39 24.31
CA LEU A 41 27.46 -16.70 24.55
C LEU A 41 26.56 -17.82 24.03
N LEU A 42 25.25 -17.78 24.33
CA LEU A 42 24.30 -18.79 23.87
C LEU A 42 24.17 -18.79 22.35
N LEU A 43 24.11 -17.61 21.73
CA LEU A 43 24.07 -17.49 20.27
C LEU A 43 25.34 -18.03 19.61
N ALA A 44 26.51 -17.76 20.19
CA ALA A 44 27.79 -18.30 19.72
C ALA A 44 27.87 -19.82 19.89
N MET A 45 27.32 -20.38 20.97
CA MET A 45 27.25 -21.84 21.14
C MET A 45 26.39 -22.50 20.06
N MET A 46 25.22 -21.92 19.77
CA MET A 46 24.34 -22.40 18.70
C MET A 46 25.05 -22.34 17.33
N ASN A 47 25.78 -21.26 17.07
CA ASN A 47 26.52 -21.07 15.83
C ASN A 47 27.61 -22.12 15.64
N GLY A 48 28.45 -22.33 16.66
CA GLY A 48 29.52 -23.33 16.61
C GLY A 48 29.02 -24.76 16.42
N MET A 49 27.83 -25.09 16.94
CA MET A 49 27.20 -26.40 16.72
C MET A 49 26.78 -26.63 15.25
N LEU A 50 26.45 -25.58 14.50
CA LEU A 50 26.00 -25.65 13.10
C LEU A 50 27.14 -25.42 12.10
N LEU A 51 28.18 -24.68 12.48
CA LEU A 51 29.35 -24.48 11.62
C LEU A 51 30.09 -25.77 11.29
N GLY A 52 30.15 -26.73 12.22
CA GLY A 52 30.79 -28.02 12.00
C GLY A 52 30.14 -28.84 10.86
N PRO A 53 28.82 -29.11 10.92
CA PRO A 53 28.09 -29.72 9.81
C PRO A 53 28.17 -28.91 8.51
N ALA A 54 28.13 -27.59 8.59
CA ALA A 54 28.23 -26.74 7.39
C ALA A 54 29.57 -26.93 6.66
N ILE A 55 30.68 -26.95 7.39
CA ILE A 55 32.02 -27.21 6.84
C ILE A 55 32.13 -28.63 6.27
N TYR A 56 31.51 -29.61 6.95
CA TYR A 56 31.46 -31.00 6.47
C TYR A 56 30.77 -31.10 5.11
N PHE A 57 29.63 -30.42 4.93
CA PHE A 57 28.90 -30.42 3.67
C PHE A 57 29.58 -29.60 2.57
N PHE A 58 30.39 -28.60 2.93
CA PHE A 58 31.03 -27.69 1.97
C PHE A 58 32.30 -28.28 1.33
N GLU A 59 33.24 -28.81 2.12
CA GLU A 59 34.57 -29.20 1.60
C GLU A 59 35.00 -30.64 1.94
N PHE A 60 34.53 -31.20 3.05
CA PHE A 60 35.18 -32.38 3.65
C PHE A 60 34.27 -33.58 3.80
N HIS A 61 33.71 -34.04 2.68
CA HIS A 61 32.82 -35.20 2.65
C HIS A 61 33.47 -36.54 3.03
N ASN A 62 34.80 -36.58 3.15
CA ASN A 62 35.56 -37.77 3.58
C ASN A 62 35.65 -37.91 5.11
N PHE A 63 35.15 -36.95 5.88
CA PHE A 63 35.14 -37.09 7.33
C PHE A 63 34.09 -38.13 7.79
N SER A 64 34.48 -38.95 8.76
CA SER A 64 33.52 -39.76 9.53
C SER A 64 32.60 -38.86 10.35
N ALA A 65 31.41 -39.35 10.72
CA ALA A 65 30.49 -38.62 11.59
C ALA A 65 31.14 -38.18 12.92
N GLU A 66 32.07 -38.98 13.45
CA GLU A 66 32.85 -38.65 14.65
C GLU A 66 33.69 -37.38 14.46
N ASN A 67 34.36 -37.24 13.31
CA ASN A 67 35.17 -36.08 13.00
C ASN A 67 34.33 -34.80 12.87
N VAL A 68 33.09 -34.91 12.38
CA VAL A 68 32.15 -33.77 12.32
C VAL A 68 31.74 -33.31 13.72
N ILE A 69 31.48 -34.24 14.63
CA ILE A 69 31.16 -33.93 16.03
C ILE A 69 32.35 -33.24 16.70
N ILE A 70 33.57 -33.77 16.54
CA ILE A 70 34.79 -33.18 17.09
C ILE A 70 35.02 -31.77 16.52
N LEU A 71 34.83 -31.58 15.21
CA LEU A 71 34.94 -30.28 14.56
C LEU A 71 33.94 -29.27 15.15
N SER A 72 32.67 -29.68 15.32
CA SER A 72 31.62 -28.84 15.90
C SER A 72 31.96 -28.42 17.34
N LEU A 73 32.43 -29.37 18.17
CA LEU A 73 32.87 -29.09 19.54
C LEU A 73 34.08 -28.14 19.58
N GLY A 74 35.02 -28.30 18.65
CA GLY A 74 36.19 -27.43 18.51
C GLY A 74 35.82 -26.00 18.15
N ILE A 75 34.95 -25.81 17.14
CA ILE A 75 34.47 -24.49 16.71
C ILE A 75 33.64 -23.84 17.80
N MET A 76 32.71 -24.57 18.42
CA MET A 76 31.94 -24.08 19.57
C MET A 76 32.85 -23.57 20.69
N SER A 77 33.89 -24.34 21.04
CA SER A 77 34.86 -23.94 22.06
C SER A 77 35.58 -22.64 21.69
N LEU A 78 35.94 -22.48 20.41
CA LEU A 78 36.61 -21.28 19.88
C LEU A 78 35.69 -20.06 19.90
N GLU A 79 34.44 -20.19 19.47
CA GLU A 79 33.47 -19.08 19.45
C GLU A 79 33.06 -18.62 20.85
N MET A 80 33.06 -19.53 21.83
CA MET A 80 32.78 -19.20 23.24
C MET A 80 33.87 -18.35 23.89
N VAL A 81 35.12 -18.38 23.40
CA VAL A 81 36.26 -17.68 24.03
C VAL A 81 35.97 -16.19 24.18
N TYR A 82 35.49 -15.54 23.12
CA TYR A 82 35.31 -14.08 23.13
C TYR A 82 34.16 -13.61 24.04
N PRO A 83 32.93 -14.16 23.97
CA PRO A 83 31.88 -13.88 24.96
C PRO A 83 32.33 -14.18 26.40
N LEU A 84 33.12 -15.23 26.62
CA LEU A 84 33.60 -15.60 27.95
C LEU A 84 34.66 -14.61 28.48
N ILE A 85 35.54 -14.10 27.62
CA ILE A 85 36.45 -12.98 27.97
C ILE A 85 35.65 -11.73 28.36
N LEU A 86 34.59 -11.40 27.60
CA LEU A 86 33.71 -10.27 27.93
C LEU A 86 33.00 -10.48 29.28
N PHE A 87 32.61 -11.71 29.58
CA PHE A 87 31.99 -12.09 30.85
C PHE A 87 32.96 -11.92 32.01
N ILE A 88 34.16 -12.51 31.93
CA ILE A 88 35.21 -12.40 32.95
C ILE A 88 35.58 -10.94 33.19
N ARG A 89 35.80 -10.16 32.12
CA ARG A 89 36.15 -8.75 32.22
C ARG A 89 35.06 -7.93 32.94
N HIS A 90 33.80 -8.28 32.75
CA HIS A 90 32.70 -7.63 33.45
C HIS A 90 32.66 -8.00 34.94
N VAL A 91 32.90 -9.27 35.27
CA VAL A 91 32.98 -9.75 36.67
C VAL A 91 34.16 -9.11 37.40
N GLU A 92 35.33 -9.00 36.76
CA GLU A 92 36.52 -8.38 37.36
C GLU A 92 36.42 -6.86 37.47
N ARG A 93 35.75 -6.20 36.53
CA ARG A 93 35.64 -4.73 36.46
C ARG A 93 34.18 -4.31 36.28
N PRO A 94 33.35 -4.38 37.34
CA PRO A 94 31.91 -4.09 37.26
C PRO A 94 31.60 -2.65 36.82
N LEU A 95 32.55 -1.71 37.00
CA LEU A 95 32.42 -0.31 36.60
C LEU A 95 32.66 -0.08 35.09
N VAL A 96 33.27 -1.03 34.37
CA VAL A 96 33.50 -0.90 32.93
C VAL A 96 32.27 -1.40 32.18
N GLN A 97 31.56 -0.49 31.52
CA GLN A 97 30.44 -0.84 30.66
C GLN A 97 30.93 -1.67 29.46
N VAL A 98 30.72 -2.97 29.51
CA VAL A 98 30.89 -3.86 28.35
C VAL A 98 29.73 -3.59 27.40
N LYS A 99 30.04 -3.03 26.23
CA LYS A 99 29.06 -2.78 25.16
C LYS A 99 29.27 -3.81 24.06
N VAL A 100 28.39 -4.80 23.98
CA VAL A 100 28.24 -5.60 22.75
C VAL A 100 27.38 -4.81 21.78
N SER A 101 27.82 -4.68 20.54
CA SER A 101 27.04 -3.98 19.52
C SER A 101 25.79 -4.79 19.19
N THR A 102 24.63 -4.14 19.14
CA THR A 102 23.36 -4.73 18.68
C THR A 102 23.51 -5.40 17.30
N LEU A 103 24.35 -4.84 16.43
CA LEU A 103 24.61 -5.39 15.10
C LEU A 103 25.26 -6.78 15.16
N ILE A 104 26.11 -7.05 16.15
CA ILE A 104 26.75 -8.37 16.33
C ILE A 104 25.69 -9.39 16.72
N ILE A 105 24.78 -9.05 17.65
CA ILE A 105 23.70 -9.95 18.07
C ILE A 105 22.79 -10.27 16.87
N ILE A 106 22.43 -9.26 16.07
CA ILE A 106 21.64 -9.45 14.84
C ILE A 106 22.38 -10.38 13.87
N PHE A 107 23.65 -10.10 13.60
CA PHE A 107 24.46 -10.89 12.66
C PHE A 107 24.54 -12.37 13.09
N VAL A 108 24.85 -12.64 14.35
CA VAL A 108 24.99 -14.01 14.85
C VAL A 108 23.65 -14.73 14.87
N THR A 109 22.55 -14.04 15.19
CA THR A 109 21.20 -14.62 15.12
C THR A 109 20.86 -15.03 13.68
N LEU A 110 21.10 -14.15 12.70
CA LEU A 110 20.88 -14.46 11.29
C LEU A 110 21.80 -15.57 10.78
N LEU A 111 23.04 -15.62 11.26
CA LEU A 111 24.00 -16.64 10.89
C LEU A 111 23.54 -18.02 11.39
N ASN A 112 23.03 -18.12 12.63
CA ASN A 112 22.48 -19.37 13.17
C ASN A 112 21.38 -19.94 12.27
N GLU A 113 20.45 -19.09 11.87
CA GLU A 113 19.29 -19.48 11.07
C GLU A 113 19.70 -19.85 9.65
N PHE A 114 20.65 -19.11 9.08
CA PHE A 114 21.27 -19.43 7.81
C PHE A 114 21.97 -20.80 7.83
N LEU A 115 22.81 -21.05 8.83
CA LEU A 115 23.58 -22.30 8.93
C LEU A 115 22.67 -23.50 9.17
N MET A 116 21.68 -23.38 10.05
CA MET A 116 20.68 -24.44 10.25
C MET A 116 19.98 -24.78 8.94
N SER A 117 19.53 -23.75 8.22
CA SER A 117 18.89 -23.93 6.93
C SER A 117 19.84 -24.59 5.91
N PHE A 118 21.09 -24.14 5.85
CA PHE A 118 22.11 -24.71 4.97
C PHE A 118 22.36 -26.19 5.27
N ASP A 119 22.56 -26.55 6.54
CA ASP A 119 22.83 -27.91 6.99
C ASP A 119 21.65 -28.85 6.70
N PHE A 120 20.44 -28.40 7.00
CA PHE A 120 19.25 -29.25 6.87
C PHE A 120 18.89 -29.46 5.40
N ASN A 121 19.01 -28.42 4.56
CA ASN A 121 18.85 -28.56 3.11
C ASN A 121 19.92 -29.49 2.52
N SER A 122 21.17 -29.36 2.97
CA SER A 122 22.29 -30.21 2.52
C SER A 122 22.08 -31.68 2.88
N TYR A 123 21.58 -31.94 4.10
CA TYR A 123 21.28 -33.30 4.57
C TYR A 123 20.12 -33.94 3.80
N ILE A 124 18.98 -33.24 3.67
CA ILE A 124 17.76 -33.79 3.05
C ILE A 124 17.96 -34.06 1.57
N SER A 125 18.62 -33.14 0.88
CA SER A 125 18.80 -33.22 -0.56
C SER A 125 19.94 -34.15 -0.96
N GLY A 126 20.57 -34.81 0.03
CA GLY A 126 21.42 -35.98 -0.15
C GLY A 126 22.52 -35.83 -1.20
N GLN A 127 23.18 -34.65 -1.26
CA GLN A 127 24.24 -34.20 -2.22
C GLN A 127 23.83 -33.06 -3.19
N PHE A 128 22.84 -32.22 -2.89
CA PHE A 128 22.42 -31.09 -3.77
C PHE A 128 23.60 -30.20 -4.24
N PHE A 129 24.58 -29.95 -3.38
CA PHE A 129 25.71 -29.09 -3.71
C PHE A 129 26.84 -29.75 -4.51
N ARG A 130 26.81 -31.09 -4.72
CA ARG A 130 27.82 -31.79 -5.51
C ARG A 130 27.62 -31.65 -7.02
N TYR A 131 26.37 -31.42 -7.45
CA TYR A 131 25.99 -31.26 -8.86
C TYR A 131 25.78 -29.80 -9.27
N VAL A 132 25.75 -28.88 -8.30
CA VAL A 132 25.79 -27.43 -8.54
C VAL A 132 27.26 -27.02 -8.75
N SER A 133 27.87 -27.49 -9.85
CA SER A 133 29.09 -26.91 -10.43
C SER A 133 28.79 -25.50 -10.97
N PRO A 134 29.77 -24.62 -11.25
CA PRO A 134 30.31 -23.58 -10.38
C PRO A 134 29.33 -22.40 -10.13
N PHE A 135 28.07 -22.66 -9.78
CA PHE A 135 27.17 -21.56 -9.44
C PHE A 135 27.67 -20.83 -8.19
N SER A 136 27.66 -19.50 -8.29
CA SER A 136 28.19 -18.58 -7.29
C SER A 136 27.72 -18.94 -5.89
N THR A 137 28.61 -18.84 -4.91
CA THR A 137 28.31 -18.94 -3.47
C THR A 137 27.05 -18.16 -3.06
N LEU A 138 26.72 -17.10 -3.79
CA LEU A 138 25.49 -16.32 -3.65
C LEU A 138 24.20 -17.13 -3.90
N SER A 139 24.16 -18.02 -4.89
CA SER A 139 22.99 -18.84 -5.17
C SER A 139 22.67 -19.81 -4.03
N ILE A 140 23.71 -20.38 -3.41
CA ILE A 140 23.61 -21.23 -2.21
C ILE A 140 23.00 -20.43 -1.06
N ILE A 141 23.47 -19.20 -0.87
CA ILE A 141 22.98 -18.31 0.17
C ILE A 141 21.49 -18.01 -0.03
N PHE A 142 21.10 -17.58 -1.24
CA PHE A 142 19.70 -17.25 -1.53
C PHE A 142 18.78 -18.48 -1.45
N ASN A 143 19.21 -19.65 -1.93
CA ASN A 143 18.44 -20.88 -1.79
C ASN A 143 18.22 -21.27 -0.33
N SER A 144 19.24 -21.12 0.52
CA SER A 144 19.10 -21.44 1.96
C SER A 144 18.14 -20.47 2.65
N ILE A 145 18.26 -19.17 2.38
CA ILE A 145 17.42 -18.12 3.01
C ILE A 145 15.97 -18.22 2.56
N SER A 146 15.73 -18.55 1.29
CA SER A 146 14.38 -18.69 0.74
C SER A 146 13.72 -20.04 1.07
N SER A 147 14.41 -20.95 1.77
CA SER A 147 13.90 -22.29 2.06
C SER A 147 12.98 -22.35 3.28
N PHE A 148 12.20 -23.44 3.33
CA PHE A 148 11.40 -23.87 4.47
C PHE A 148 12.13 -23.76 5.82
N TRP A 149 13.39 -24.20 5.86
CA TRP A 149 14.18 -24.30 7.09
C TRP A 149 14.65 -22.94 7.63
N PHE A 150 14.65 -21.90 6.80
CA PHE A 150 14.93 -20.55 7.27
C PHE A 150 13.64 -19.82 7.63
N ILE A 151 12.65 -19.85 6.74
CA ILE A 151 11.45 -19.01 6.83
C ILE A 151 10.56 -19.40 8.02
N PHE A 152 10.28 -20.70 8.22
CA PHE A 152 9.35 -21.10 9.28
C PHE A 152 9.91 -20.99 10.69
N PRO A 153 11.16 -21.39 10.98
CA PRO A 153 11.75 -21.16 12.29
C PRO A 153 11.82 -19.67 12.64
N MET A 154 12.18 -18.81 11.67
CA MET A 154 12.16 -17.36 11.86
C MET A 154 10.75 -16.81 12.12
N ALA A 155 9.76 -17.24 11.33
CA ALA A 155 8.37 -16.85 11.57
C ALA A 155 7.90 -17.26 12.97
N LEU A 156 8.23 -18.48 13.42
CA LEU A 156 7.93 -18.97 14.75
C LEU A 156 8.64 -18.15 15.83
N GLU A 157 9.93 -17.85 15.65
CA GLU A 157 10.72 -17.05 16.56
C GLU A 157 10.11 -15.65 16.76
N MET A 158 9.76 -14.98 15.66
CA MET A 158 9.05 -13.69 15.68
C MET A 158 7.74 -13.76 16.43
N PHE A 159 6.93 -14.80 16.17
CA PHE A 159 5.64 -15.00 16.82
C PHE A 159 5.79 -15.19 18.33
N LEU A 160 6.66 -16.10 18.74
CA LEU A 160 6.89 -16.41 20.15
C LEU A 160 7.49 -15.21 20.89
N THR A 161 8.44 -14.49 20.27
CA THR A 161 9.02 -13.28 20.86
C THR A 161 7.97 -12.18 21.04
N ALA A 162 7.03 -12.03 20.09
CA ALA A 162 5.91 -11.12 20.22
C ALA A 162 4.99 -11.53 21.38
N LEU A 163 4.65 -12.81 21.51
CA LEU A 163 3.83 -13.34 22.60
C LEU A 163 4.47 -13.14 23.97
N LEU A 164 5.76 -13.46 24.12
CA LEU A 164 6.51 -13.24 25.36
C LEU A 164 6.57 -11.76 25.73
N SER A 165 6.55 -10.88 24.71
CA SER A 165 6.61 -9.43 24.86
C SER A 165 5.25 -8.74 25.13
N ILE A 166 4.13 -9.47 25.10
CA ILE A 166 2.77 -8.89 25.08
C ILE A 166 2.45 -8.05 26.32
N ARG A 167 2.90 -8.47 27.51
CA ARG A 167 2.57 -7.80 28.78
C ARG A 167 3.30 -6.46 28.98
N LYS A 168 4.38 -6.23 28.23
CA LYS A 168 5.29 -5.09 28.45
C LYS A 168 5.33 -4.11 27.28
N THR A 169 4.74 -4.47 26.15
CA THR A 169 4.73 -3.68 24.91
C THR A 169 3.39 -3.02 24.71
N ASP A 170 3.37 -1.86 24.05
CA ASP A 170 2.12 -1.26 23.61
C ASP A 170 1.41 -2.19 22.61
N LYS A 171 0.09 -2.10 22.55
CA LYS A 171 -0.73 -2.99 21.71
C LYS A 171 -0.36 -2.88 20.22
N SER A 172 -0.02 -1.68 19.74
CA SER A 172 0.25 -1.45 18.32
C SER A 172 1.51 -2.20 17.84
N PRO A 173 2.72 -2.02 18.42
CA PRO A 173 3.90 -2.80 17.99
C PRO A 173 3.70 -4.32 18.08
N PHE A 174 2.99 -4.82 19.11
CA PHE A 174 2.69 -6.24 19.23
C PHE A 174 1.90 -6.77 18.01
N ILE A 175 0.86 -6.03 17.60
CA ILE A 175 0.06 -6.39 16.42
C ILE A 175 0.94 -6.39 15.17
N PHE A 176 1.75 -5.36 14.95
CA PHE A 176 2.63 -5.29 13.77
C PHE A 176 3.60 -6.46 13.68
N ILE A 177 4.26 -6.83 14.78
CA ILE A 177 5.22 -7.95 14.79
C ILE A 177 4.50 -9.28 14.57
N THR A 178 3.27 -9.42 15.10
CA THR A 178 2.46 -10.62 14.87
C THR A 178 2.08 -10.74 13.38
N PHE A 179 1.61 -9.67 12.76
CA PHE A 179 1.30 -9.67 11.33
C PHE A 179 2.56 -9.92 10.49
N GLN A 180 3.68 -9.32 10.86
CA GLN A 180 4.98 -9.54 10.22
C GLN A 180 5.37 -11.03 10.24
N SER A 181 5.29 -11.68 11.40
CA SER A 181 5.53 -13.13 11.53
C SER A 181 4.64 -13.96 10.60
N VAL A 182 3.34 -13.63 10.51
CA VAL A 182 2.41 -14.38 9.65
C VAL A 182 2.69 -14.13 8.17
N ILE A 183 3.06 -12.91 7.78
CA ILE A 183 3.46 -12.58 6.41
C ILE A 183 4.74 -13.35 6.05
N MET A 184 5.74 -13.38 6.94
CA MET A 184 6.96 -14.18 6.77
C MET A 184 6.61 -15.66 6.59
N PHE A 185 5.73 -16.22 7.43
CA PHE A 185 5.25 -17.59 7.29
C PHE A 185 4.62 -17.85 5.92
N LEU A 186 3.87 -16.89 5.37
CA LEU A 186 3.24 -17.02 4.05
C LEU A 186 4.15 -16.63 2.88
N THR A 187 5.47 -16.66 3.07
CA THR A 187 6.40 -16.39 1.97
C THR A 187 6.32 -17.53 0.93
N PRO A 188 6.06 -17.22 -0.36
CA PRO A 188 5.84 -18.25 -1.37
C PRO A 188 7.04 -19.15 -1.67
N THR A 189 8.27 -18.68 -1.43
CA THR A 189 9.47 -19.48 -1.67
C THR A 189 9.69 -20.58 -0.64
N ALA A 190 9.00 -20.53 0.52
CA ALA A 190 9.21 -21.48 1.61
C ALA A 190 8.95 -22.93 1.18
N LEU A 191 7.95 -23.16 0.32
CA LEU A 191 7.65 -24.47 -0.23
C LEU A 191 7.51 -24.37 -1.75
N ASN A 192 8.30 -25.16 -2.47
CA ASN A 192 8.29 -25.19 -3.93
C ASN A 192 7.17 -26.10 -4.49
N TYR A 193 5.92 -25.80 -4.11
CA TYR A 193 4.73 -26.46 -4.66
C TYR A 193 3.74 -25.41 -5.16
N SER A 194 3.18 -25.63 -6.36
CA SER A 194 2.28 -24.65 -7.01
C SER A 194 1.07 -24.25 -6.16
N GLN A 195 0.53 -25.19 -5.38
CA GLN A 195 -0.57 -24.93 -4.45
C GLN A 195 -0.16 -24.01 -3.30
N TRP A 196 1.07 -24.17 -2.77
CA TRP A 196 1.59 -23.28 -1.75
C TRP A 196 1.82 -21.89 -2.32
N LEU A 197 2.48 -21.78 -3.47
CA LEU A 197 2.71 -20.51 -4.17
C LEU A 197 1.38 -19.74 -4.36
N PHE A 198 0.34 -20.41 -4.87
CA PHE A 198 -0.97 -19.82 -5.04
C PHE A 198 -1.57 -19.38 -3.69
N PHE A 199 -1.64 -20.28 -2.71
CA PHE A 199 -2.25 -20.00 -1.41
C PHE A 199 -1.53 -18.87 -0.67
N SER A 200 -0.20 -18.93 -0.63
CA SER A 200 0.64 -18.03 0.15
C SER A 200 0.67 -16.62 -0.45
N VAL A 201 0.64 -16.49 -1.79
CA VAL A 201 0.49 -15.18 -2.46
C VAL A 201 -0.82 -14.51 -2.06
N PHE A 202 -1.96 -15.19 -2.24
CA PHE A 202 -3.26 -14.59 -1.93
C PHE A 202 -3.50 -14.39 -0.43
N ALA A 203 -3.15 -15.38 0.41
CA ALA A 203 -3.29 -15.27 1.85
C ALA A 203 -2.33 -14.23 2.43
N GLY A 204 -1.06 -14.23 2.00
CA GLY A 204 -0.06 -13.26 2.44
C GLY A 204 -0.44 -11.84 2.06
N GLY A 205 -0.90 -11.63 0.82
CA GLY A 205 -1.41 -10.34 0.38
C GLY A 205 -2.67 -9.90 1.13
N ALA A 206 -3.64 -10.79 1.40
CA ALA A 206 -4.82 -10.46 2.20
C ALA A 206 -4.46 -10.04 3.64
N ILE A 207 -3.48 -10.69 4.26
CA ILE A 207 -2.97 -10.34 5.59
C ILE A 207 -2.23 -9.01 5.55
N MET A 208 -1.45 -8.74 4.49
CA MET A 208 -0.80 -7.45 4.30
C MET A 208 -1.83 -6.32 4.11
N THR A 209 -2.85 -6.51 3.29
CA THR A 209 -3.95 -5.54 3.12
C THR A 209 -4.66 -5.30 4.46
N THR A 210 -4.90 -6.35 5.24
CA THR A 210 -5.49 -6.21 6.59
C THR A 210 -4.59 -5.40 7.53
N LEU A 211 -3.27 -5.61 7.47
CA LEU A 211 -2.29 -4.82 8.23
C LEU A 211 -2.31 -3.34 7.80
N LEU A 212 -2.41 -3.06 6.50
CA LEU A 212 -2.53 -1.69 5.99
C LEU A 212 -3.81 -1.02 6.46
N VAL A 213 -4.97 -1.70 6.41
CA VAL A 213 -6.23 -1.19 6.96
C VAL A 213 -6.09 -0.86 8.45
N TYR A 214 -5.48 -1.77 9.23
CA TYR A 214 -5.21 -1.54 10.65
C TYR A 214 -4.29 -0.33 10.86
N LEU A 215 -3.24 -0.20 10.05
CA LEU A 215 -2.28 0.90 10.11
C LEU A 215 -2.97 2.25 9.83
N PHE A 216 -3.76 2.34 8.75
CA PHE A 216 -4.49 3.55 8.41
C PHE A 216 -5.49 3.96 9.50
N GLU A 217 -6.28 3.03 10.02
CA GLU A 217 -7.21 3.34 11.12
C GLU A 217 -6.47 3.67 12.42
N SER A 218 -5.32 3.04 12.69
CA SER A 218 -4.47 3.38 13.84
C SER A 218 -3.92 4.81 13.71
N LEU A 219 -3.45 5.22 12.54
CA LEU A 219 -2.98 6.59 12.27
C LEU A 219 -4.11 7.61 12.32
N TYR A 220 -5.31 7.24 11.89
CA TYR A 220 -6.49 8.07 12.02
C TYR A 220 -6.83 8.32 13.50
N ARG A 221 -6.83 7.27 14.34
CA ARG A 221 -7.12 7.38 15.78
C ARG A 221 -6.01 8.07 16.56
N GLN A 222 -4.75 7.82 16.17
CA GLN A 222 -3.57 8.37 16.83
C GLN A 222 -3.00 9.52 16.00
N ASN A 223 -3.19 10.76 16.47
CA ASN A 223 -2.66 11.95 15.80
C ASN A 223 -1.11 12.04 15.79
N PHE A 224 -0.42 11.16 16.52
CA PHE A 224 1.05 11.11 16.59
C PHE A 224 1.55 9.69 16.71
N LEU A 225 2.79 9.47 16.28
CA LEU A 225 3.56 8.26 16.47
C LEU A 225 4.82 8.57 17.28
N THR A 226 5.39 7.56 17.96
CA THR A 226 6.76 7.67 18.46
C THR A 226 7.74 7.61 17.28
N GLY A 227 8.86 8.33 17.39
CA GLY A 227 9.81 8.45 16.28
C GLY A 227 10.40 7.12 15.80
N GLY A 228 10.65 6.17 16.72
CA GLY A 228 11.10 4.82 16.36
C GLY A 228 10.01 4.04 15.63
N PHE A 229 8.78 4.03 16.16
CA PHE A 229 7.67 3.33 15.51
C PHE A 229 7.36 3.90 14.11
N ALA A 230 7.40 5.23 13.95
CA ALA A 230 7.21 5.89 12.66
C ALA A 230 8.27 5.51 11.61
N ARG A 231 9.52 5.24 12.05
CA ARG A 231 10.60 4.76 11.17
C ARG A 231 10.41 3.28 10.83
N TYR A 232 10.08 2.46 11.82
CA TYR A 232 9.83 1.04 11.62
C TYR A 232 8.69 0.79 10.65
N ILE A 233 7.58 1.54 10.73
CA ILE A 233 6.49 1.46 9.75
C ILE A 233 6.98 1.71 8.32
N ILE A 234 7.80 2.74 8.09
CA ILE A 234 8.31 3.03 6.74
C ILE A 234 9.24 1.91 6.27
N LEU A 235 10.17 1.47 7.14
CA LEU A 235 11.14 0.44 6.79
C LEU A 235 10.48 -0.90 6.49
N ILE A 236 9.47 -1.32 7.27
CA ILE A 236 8.78 -2.59 7.04
C ILE A 236 7.94 -2.55 5.75
N ILE A 237 7.29 -1.42 5.45
CA ILE A 237 6.55 -1.28 4.19
C ILE A 237 7.50 -1.32 3.00
N LEU A 238 8.68 -0.68 3.09
CA LEU A 238 9.71 -0.80 2.06
C LEU A 238 10.24 -2.23 1.91
N ALA A 239 10.38 -2.98 3.01
CA ALA A 239 10.74 -4.39 2.97
C ALA A 239 9.65 -5.20 2.26
N TYR A 240 8.37 -4.95 2.53
CA TYR A 240 7.25 -5.58 1.81
C TYR A 240 7.19 -5.18 0.34
N SER A 241 7.51 -3.93 -0.02
CA SER A 241 7.66 -3.52 -1.42
C SER A 241 8.73 -4.36 -2.12
N LEU A 242 9.89 -4.54 -1.49
CA LEU A 242 10.98 -5.35 -2.02
C LEU A 242 10.58 -6.83 -2.11
N MET A 243 9.86 -7.34 -1.12
CA MET A 243 9.36 -8.70 -1.09
C MET A 243 8.37 -8.97 -2.21
N MET A 244 7.36 -8.13 -2.42
CA MET A 244 6.39 -8.31 -3.50
C MET A 244 7.05 -8.17 -4.88
N GLY A 245 7.97 -7.22 -5.05
CA GLY A 245 8.77 -7.14 -6.28
C GLY A 245 9.65 -8.38 -6.50
N GLY A 246 10.19 -8.96 -5.42
CA GLY A 246 10.91 -10.22 -5.47
C GLY A 246 10.02 -11.41 -5.84
N ILE A 247 8.81 -11.50 -5.27
CA ILE A 247 7.86 -12.58 -5.58
C ILE A 247 7.43 -12.50 -7.04
N LEU A 248 7.22 -11.29 -7.57
CA LEU A 248 6.93 -11.08 -8.99
C LEU A 248 8.02 -11.67 -9.90
N LEU A 249 9.29 -11.38 -9.59
CA LEU A 249 10.44 -11.90 -10.34
C LEU A 249 10.62 -13.41 -10.13
N TYR A 250 10.30 -13.92 -8.95
CA TYR A 250 10.28 -15.35 -8.67
C TYR A 250 9.20 -16.08 -9.48
N GLN A 251 8.01 -15.49 -9.66
CA GLN A 251 6.96 -16.07 -10.50
C GLN A 251 7.32 -16.04 -11.99
N TYR A 252 8.15 -15.09 -12.42
CA TYR A 252 8.58 -14.94 -13.81
C TYR A 252 9.70 -15.91 -14.18
N ASP A 253 10.83 -15.87 -13.45
CA ASP A 253 12.06 -16.59 -13.80
C ASP A 253 12.54 -17.56 -12.70
N TYR A 254 11.75 -17.79 -11.64
CA TYR A 254 12.15 -18.56 -10.46
C TYR A 254 13.40 -18.00 -9.73
N VAL A 255 13.70 -16.71 -9.92
CA VAL A 255 14.82 -16.02 -9.26
C VAL A 255 14.41 -15.63 -7.83
N ASN A 256 15.06 -16.23 -6.84
CA ASN A 256 14.78 -16.01 -5.41
C ASN A 256 15.68 -14.97 -4.72
N SER A 257 16.62 -14.36 -5.44
CA SER A 257 17.63 -13.46 -4.86
C SER A 257 17.00 -12.24 -4.18
N ILE A 258 16.06 -11.56 -4.85
CA ILE A 258 15.40 -10.36 -4.31
C ILE A 258 14.48 -10.71 -3.15
N VAL A 259 13.76 -11.84 -3.23
CA VAL A 259 12.95 -12.35 -2.09
C VAL A 259 13.84 -12.61 -0.88
N SER A 260 14.98 -13.28 -1.09
CA SER A 260 15.94 -13.57 -0.01
C SER A 260 16.49 -12.30 0.62
N ILE A 261 16.84 -11.29 -0.18
CA ILE A 261 17.28 -9.98 0.33
C ILE A 261 16.14 -9.32 1.12
N ALA A 262 14.90 -9.37 0.63
CA ALA A 262 13.75 -8.81 1.33
C ALA A 262 13.54 -9.46 2.70
N ILE A 263 13.60 -10.79 2.77
CA ILE A 263 13.52 -11.56 4.02
C ILE A 263 14.61 -11.09 4.99
N ILE A 264 15.88 -11.03 4.57
CA ILE A 264 16.98 -10.58 5.44
C ILE A 264 16.74 -9.16 5.95
N VAL A 265 16.35 -8.23 5.07
CA VAL A 265 16.07 -6.84 5.43
C VAL A 265 14.94 -6.78 6.47
N GLU A 266 13.88 -7.54 6.24
CA GLU A 266 12.74 -7.65 7.14
C GLU A 266 13.17 -8.16 8.53
N MET A 267 14.06 -9.14 8.57
CA MET A 267 14.61 -9.71 9.82
C MET A 267 15.53 -8.75 10.55
N ILE A 268 16.39 -8.03 9.83
CA ILE A 268 17.23 -6.99 10.42
C ILE A 268 16.36 -5.91 11.06
N ILE A 269 15.28 -5.48 10.38
CA ILE A 269 14.34 -4.48 10.90
C ILE A 269 13.66 -4.99 12.18
N TYR A 270 13.17 -6.24 12.17
CA TYR A 270 12.53 -6.88 13.32
C TYR A 270 13.49 -7.01 14.52
N LEU A 271 14.65 -7.64 14.32
CA LEU A 271 15.64 -7.88 15.38
C LEU A 271 16.14 -6.56 15.96
N TYR A 272 16.41 -5.57 15.11
CA TYR A 272 16.82 -4.24 15.56
C TYR A 272 15.73 -3.57 16.42
N ALA A 273 14.45 -3.74 16.07
CA ALA A 273 13.35 -3.16 16.83
C ALA A 273 13.09 -3.89 18.16
N ILE A 274 13.28 -5.21 18.23
CA ILE A 274 13.10 -6.00 19.45
C ILE A 274 14.25 -5.82 20.45
N ILE A 275 15.50 -5.88 19.99
CA ILE A 275 16.67 -5.80 20.88
C ILE A 275 16.76 -4.40 21.54
N ASN A 276 16.39 -3.36 20.80
CA ASN A 276 16.38 -2.00 21.32
C ASN A 276 15.09 -1.73 22.11
N ALA A 277 15.09 -2.00 23.42
CA ALA A 277 13.92 -1.86 24.29
C ALA A 277 13.24 -0.48 24.26
N SER A 278 14.03 0.58 24.05
CA SER A 278 13.55 1.97 23.96
C SER A 278 13.05 2.36 22.57
N TYR A 279 13.13 1.48 21.57
CA TYR A 279 12.82 1.83 20.18
C TYR A 279 11.37 2.25 19.98
N PHE A 280 10.41 1.53 20.57
CA PHE A 280 8.98 1.85 20.42
C PHE A 280 8.47 2.90 21.42
N LYS A 281 9.10 3.01 22.61
CA LYS A 281 8.67 3.93 23.69
C LYS A 281 9.41 5.26 23.69
N GLY A 282 10.61 5.30 23.13
CA GLY A 282 11.51 6.45 23.14
C GLY A 282 11.40 7.32 21.90
N GLY A 283 11.74 8.59 22.06
CA GLY A 283 11.99 9.52 20.96
C GLY A 283 10.95 10.62 20.76
N LYS A 284 11.25 11.51 19.81
CA LYS A 284 10.40 12.65 19.46
C LYS A 284 9.08 12.15 18.86
N LYS A 285 7.97 12.75 19.27
CA LYS A 285 6.64 12.47 18.68
C LYS A 285 6.59 13.02 17.26
N VAL A 286 6.16 12.19 16.32
CA VAL A 286 5.94 12.56 14.91
C VAL A 286 4.44 12.76 14.70
N TYR A 287 4.03 14.01 14.53
CA TYR A 287 2.66 14.35 14.14
C TYR A 287 2.53 14.25 12.62
N TRP A 288 1.96 13.16 12.13
CA TRP A 288 1.95 12.85 10.70
C TRP A 288 1.22 13.92 9.86
N LEU A 289 0.05 14.39 10.33
CA LEU A 289 -0.71 15.49 9.68
C LEU A 289 0.02 16.84 9.65
N ALA A 290 1.05 17.03 10.48
CA ALA A 290 1.90 18.24 10.45
C ALA A 290 3.16 18.03 9.61
N ASN A 291 3.65 16.80 9.51
CA ASN A 291 4.86 16.46 8.77
C ASN A 291 4.54 15.95 7.35
N ARG A 292 4.54 16.88 6.40
CA ARG A 292 4.30 16.59 4.97
C ARG A 292 5.27 15.57 4.37
N ARG A 293 6.56 15.66 4.74
CA ARG A 293 7.60 14.76 4.21
C ARG A 293 7.32 13.32 4.65
N TRP A 294 7.09 13.11 5.94
CA TRP A 294 6.77 11.79 6.47
C TRP A 294 5.50 11.21 5.83
N SER A 295 4.41 11.99 5.75
CA SER A 295 3.17 11.52 5.13
C SER A 295 3.33 11.17 3.66
N THR A 296 4.16 11.91 2.92
CA THR A 296 4.41 11.63 1.50
C THR A 296 5.25 10.38 1.33
N THR A 297 6.34 10.23 2.09
CA THR A 297 7.15 9.00 2.08
C THR A 297 6.29 7.79 2.45
N PHE A 298 5.44 7.93 3.46
CA PHE A 298 4.51 6.88 3.88
C PHE A 298 3.56 6.45 2.76
N LEU A 299 2.88 7.41 2.11
CA LEU A 299 1.97 7.12 0.99
C LEU A 299 2.69 6.48 -0.20
N ILE A 300 3.87 6.98 -0.57
CA ILE A 300 4.66 6.43 -1.67
C ILE A 300 5.09 5.00 -1.36
N SER A 301 5.59 4.74 -0.15
CA SER A 301 6.02 3.40 0.26
C SER A 301 4.86 2.41 0.20
N ILE A 302 3.67 2.80 0.69
CA ILE A 302 2.48 1.95 0.62
C ILE A 302 2.09 1.67 -0.83
N PHE A 303 2.03 2.70 -1.66
CA PHE A 303 1.68 2.52 -3.07
C PHE A 303 2.64 1.59 -3.80
N ILE A 304 3.94 1.66 -3.54
CA ILE A 304 4.90 0.72 -4.15
C ILE A 304 4.65 -0.71 -3.66
N ALA A 305 4.34 -0.92 -2.37
CA ALA A 305 3.98 -2.23 -1.85
C ALA A 305 2.69 -2.78 -2.49
N GLU A 306 1.63 -1.96 -2.54
CA GLU A 306 0.34 -2.26 -3.15
C GLU A 306 0.42 -2.52 -4.66
N PHE A 307 1.23 -1.73 -5.35
CA PHE A 307 1.54 -1.90 -6.75
C PHE A 307 2.19 -3.26 -7.00
N GLY A 308 3.20 -3.61 -6.20
CA GLY A 308 3.83 -4.94 -6.25
C GLY A 308 2.84 -6.06 -5.92
N MET A 309 1.95 -5.87 -4.94
CA MET A 309 0.90 -6.83 -4.61
C MET A 309 -0.06 -7.07 -5.78
N GLY A 310 -0.61 -6.00 -6.37
CA GLY A 310 -1.53 -6.10 -7.51
C GLY A 310 -0.89 -6.83 -8.68
N ALA A 311 0.34 -6.45 -9.04
CA ALA A 311 1.10 -7.12 -10.09
C ALA A 311 1.31 -8.62 -9.80
N THR A 312 1.66 -8.96 -8.56
CA THR A 312 1.88 -10.36 -8.15
C THR A 312 0.60 -11.19 -8.23
N PHE A 313 -0.55 -10.61 -7.88
CA PHE A 313 -1.85 -11.27 -8.00
C PHE A 313 -2.25 -11.50 -9.46
N ASP A 314 -2.06 -10.51 -10.33
CA ASP A 314 -2.33 -10.67 -11.75
C ASP A 314 -1.41 -11.70 -12.40
N PHE A 315 -0.11 -11.68 -12.08
CA PHE A 315 0.85 -12.71 -12.52
C PHE A 315 0.42 -14.10 -12.08
N GLN A 316 -0.03 -14.26 -10.83
CA GLN A 316 -0.48 -15.54 -10.30
C GLN A 316 -1.76 -16.04 -10.96
N TYR A 317 -2.67 -15.12 -11.32
CA TYR A 317 -3.98 -15.46 -11.87
C TYR A 317 -3.96 -15.69 -13.38
N PHE A 318 -3.38 -14.76 -14.14
CA PHE A 318 -3.33 -14.83 -15.61
C PHE A 318 -2.15 -15.66 -16.13
N GLY A 319 -1.06 -15.73 -15.36
CA GLY A 319 0.22 -16.27 -15.77
C GLY A 319 1.18 -15.18 -16.27
N PRO A 320 2.51 -15.38 -16.15
CA PRO A 320 3.51 -14.37 -16.47
C PRO A 320 3.48 -13.95 -17.95
N GLY A 321 3.42 -14.92 -18.87
CA GLY A 321 3.49 -14.64 -20.30
C GLY A 321 2.27 -13.88 -20.84
N THR A 322 1.06 -14.27 -20.44
CA THR A 322 -0.19 -13.62 -20.85
C THR A 322 -0.27 -12.19 -20.31
N PHE A 323 0.11 -11.98 -19.06
CA PHE A 323 0.05 -10.67 -18.42
C PHE A 323 1.07 -9.68 -19.00
N ILE A 324 2.34 -10.11 -19.20
CA ILE A 324 3.36 -9.26 -19.84
C ILE A 324 2.97 -8.94 -21.28
N ASN A 325 2.50 -9.92 -22.04
CA ASN A 325 2.06 -9.71 -23.42
C ASN A 325 0.85 -8.76 -23.51
N ALA A 326 -0.04 -8.78 -22.52
CA ALA A 326 -1.19 -7.88 -22.47
C ALA A 326 -0.81 -6.41 -22.24
N MET A 327 0.36 -6.12 -21.66
CA MET A 327 0.82 -4.75 -21.43
C MET A 327 1.29 -4.03 -22.69
N SER A 328 1.45 -4.69 -23.85
CA SER A 328 1.92 -4.04 -25.09
C SER A 328 3.22 -3.24 -24.93
N LEU A 329 4.19 -3.78 -24.17
CA LEU A 329 5.48 -3.15 -23.92
C LEU A 329 6.31 -3.04 -25.21
N THR A 330 7.10 -1.97 -25.29
CA THR A 330 7.94 -1.69 -26.45
C THR A 330 9.32 -2.29 -26.31
N ALA A 331 9.88 -2.78 -27.41
CA ALA A 331 11.26 -3.24 -27.42
C ALA A 331 12.21 -2.04 -27.26
N ILE A 332 12.98 -2.03 -26.17
CA ILE A 332 13.99 -0.99 -25.91
C ILE A 332 15.14 -1.16 -26.91
N SER A 333 15.08 -0.44 -28.01
CA SER A 333 16.06 -0.51 -29.10
C SER A 333 16.18 0.81 -29.86
N GLY A 334 17.28 1.00 -30.59
CA GLY A 334 17.51 2.17 -31.45
C GLY A 334 18.38 3.27 -30.82
N SER A 335 18.16 4.52 -31.24
CA SER A 335 18.93 5.68 -30.76
C SER A 335 18.67 5.96 -29.28
N ALA A 336 19.58 6.66 -28.59
CA ALA A 336 19.41 7.02 -27.17
C ALA A 336 18.08 7.77 -26.91
N TYR A 337 17.64 8.60 -27.86
CA TYR A 337 16.34 9.27 -27.80
C TYR A 337 15.16 8.28 -27.91
N GLY A 338 15.25 7.31 -28.83
CA GLY A 338 14.25 6.24 -28.96
C GLY A 338 14.17 5.34 -27.73
N ILE A 339 15.30 5.00 -27.13
CA ILE A 339 15.38 4.24 -25.87
C ILE A 339 14.70 5.03 -24.74
N MET A 340 15.00 6.32 -24.59
CA MET A 340 14.40 7.16 -23.55
C MET A 340 12.88 7.28 -23.71
N LEU A 341 12.39 7.50 -24.93
CA LEU A 341 10.95 7.59 -25.19
C LEU A 341 10.23 6.26 -24.95
N SER A 342 10.81 5.15 -25.41
CA SER A 342 10.25 3.81 -25.21
C SER A 342 10.18 3.47 -23.72
N PHE A 343 11.24 3.78 -22.97
CA PHE A 343 11.26 3.63 -21.51
C PHE A 343 10.18 4.48 -20.82
N LEU A 344 10.01 5.75 -21.20
CA LEU A 344 8.97 6.61 -20.62
C LEU A 344 7.56 6.11 -20.94
N TYR A 345 7.34 5.62 -22.17
CA TYR A 345 6.10 4.98 -22.58
C TYR A 345 5.83 3.72 -21.75
N ASP A 346 6.79 2.81 -21.67
CA ASP A 346 6.68 1.55 -20.92
C ASP A 346 6.42 1.82 -19.42
N VAL A 347 7.05 2.82 -18.82
CA VAL A 347 6.77 3.19 -17.42
C VAL A 347 5.31 3.59 -17.21
N VAL A 348 4.74 4.41 -18.10
CA VAL A 348 3.33 4.82 -18.02
C VAL A 348 2.41 3.61 -18.22
N ILE A 349 2.71 2.77 -19.20
CA ILE A 349 1.90 1.60 -19.53
C ILE A 349 1.97 0.54 -18.45
N VAL A 350 3.15 0.21 -17.92
CA VAL A 350 3.31 -0.76 -16.82
C VAL A 350 2.57 -0.26 -15.60
N ILE A 351 2.77 1.00 -15.21
CA ILE A 351 2.11 1.54 -14.02
C ILE A 351 0.59 1.53 -14.23
N GLY A 352 0.12 2.04 -15.35
CA GLY A 352 -1.31 2.14 -15.61
C GLY A 352 -2.01 0.80 -15.82
N SER A 353 -1.34 -0.18 -16.43
CA SER A 353 -1.90 -1.52 -16.63
C SER A 353 -2.06 -2.26 -15.30
N ILE A 354 -1.11 -2.09 -14.37
CA ILE A 354 -1.20 -2.70 -13.03
C ILE A 354 -2.22 -1.95 -12.16
N THR A 355 -2.22 -0.60 -12.15
CA THR A 355 -3.17 0.14 -11.31
C THR A 355 -4.61 0.10 -11.84
N GLY A 356 -4.79 -0.14 -13.14
CA GLY A 356 -6.07 -0.41 -13.79
C GLY A 356 -6.46 -1.90 -13.78
N SER A 357 -5.65 -2.78 -13.18
CA SER A 357 -5.91 -4.21 -13.19
C SER A 357 -7.00 -4.63 -12.21
N SER A 358 -7.60 -5.79 -12.46
CA SER A 358 -8.72 -6.29 -11.65
C SER A 358 -8.28 -6.58 -10.22
N TRP A 359 -7.13 -7.24 -10.03
CA TRP A 359 -6.65 -7.61 -8.70
C TRP A 359 -6.14 -6.42 -7.89
N PHE A 360 -5.52 -5.43 -8.55
CA PHE A 360 -5.17 -4.18 -7.88
C PHE A 360 -6.41 -3.45 -7.39
N LEU A 361 -7.44 -3.32 -8.23
CA LEU A 361 -8.72 -2.68 -7.86
C LEU A 361 -9.47 -3.47 -6.77
N ILE A 362 -9.44 -4.80 -6.78
CA ILE A 362 -10.01 -5.63 -5.70
C ILE A 362 -9.33 -5.32 -4.37
N MET A 363 -8.00 -5.38 -4.34
CA MET A 363 -7.20 -5.16 -3.14
C MET A 363 -7.41 -3.75 -2.58
N MET A 364 -7.30 -2.73 -3.46
CA MET A 364 -7.55 -1.33 -3.10
C MET A 364 -9.01 -1.10 -2.67
N GLY A 365 -9.97 -1.79 -3.29
CA GLY A 365 -11.38 -1.78 -2.90
C GLY A 365 -11.62 -2.31 -1.49
N PHE A 366 -10.98 -3.41 -1.11
CA PHE A 366 -11.06 -3.95 0.26
C PHE A 366 -10.45 -2.99 1.28
N GLU A 367 -9.29 -2.43 0.96
CA GLU A 367 -8.56 -1.54 1.84
C GLU A 367 -9.30 -0.21 2.05
N MET A 368 -9.56 0.53 0.97
CA MET A 368 -10.24 1.83 1.01
C MET A 368 -11.70 1.67 1.42
N GLY A 369 -12.37 0.61 0.97
CA GLY A 369 -13.74 0.28 1.35
C GLY A 369 -13.88 0.05 2.86
N SER A 370 -12.92 -0.65 3.48
CA SER A 370 -12.90 -0.84 4.95
C SER A 370 -12.82 0.50 5.70
N LEU A 371 -11.99 1.43 5.22
CA LEU A 371 -11.89 2.77 5.81
C LEU A 371 -13.18 3.58 5.65
N VAL A 372 -13.90 3.41 4.54
CA VAL A 372 -15.20 4.03 4.34
C VAL A 372 -16.26 3.40 5.24
N VAL A 373 -16.25 2.08 5.45
CA VAL A 373 -17.12 1.41 6.44
C VAL A 373 -16.90 1.99 7.84
N PHE A 374 -15.65 2.19 8.26
CA PHE A 374 -15.37 2.85 9.54
C PHE A 374 -15.87 4.30 9.60
N LYS A 375 -15.93 5.02 8.47
CA LYS A 375 -16.54 6.35 8.40
C LYS A 375 -18.07 6.26 8.52
N ILE A 376 -18.72 5.32 7.82
CA ILE A 376 -20.18 5.10 7.89
C ILE A 376 -20.64 4.89 9.34
N LEU A 377 -19.88 4.12 10.12
CA LEU A 377 -20.17 3.86 11.53
C LEU A 377 -20.10 5.13 12.42
N LYS A 378 -19.30 6.12 12.04
CA LYS A 378 -19.12 7.39 12.76
C LYS A 378 -20.03 8.52 12.27
N THR A 379 -20.50 8.45 11.02
CA THR A 379 -21.39 9.44 10.43
C THR A 379 -22.73 9.47 11.16
N ARG A 380 -23.26 10.68 11.39
CA ARG A 380 -24.56 10.88 12.06
C ARG A 380 -25.73 10.86 11.07
N GLU A 381 -25.57 11.56 9.95
CA GLU A 381 -26.62 11.76 8.96
C GLU A 381 -26.91 10.51 8.14
N LEU A 382 -28.18 10.06 8.15
CA LEU A 382 -28.62 8.88 7.39
C LEU A 382 -28.36 9.04 5.88
N GLU A 383 -28.60 10.24 5.34
CA GLU A 383 -28.42 10.50 3.92
C GLU A 383 -26.95 10.32 3.49
N ASN A 384 -26.00 10.68 4.35
CA ASN A 384 -24.58 10.46 4.09
C ASN A 384 -24.17 9.00 4.30
N LYS A 385 -24.78 8.26 5.24
CA LYS A 385 -24.57 6.80 5.35
C LYS A 385 -25.00 6.07 4.09
N ILE A 386 -26.18 6.39 3.57
CA ILE A 386 -26.69 5.80 2.30
C ILE A 386 -25.74 6.15 1.16
N ARG A 387 -25.31 7.42 1.07
CA ARG A 387 -24.36 7.87 0.06
C ARG A 387 -23.05 7.08 0.07
N LEU A 388 -22.42 6.95 1.24
CA LEU A 388 -21.17 6.22 1.40
C LEU A 388 -21.33 4.73 1.08
N SER A 389 -22.48 4.14 1.44
CA SER A 389 -22.81 2.75 1.09
C SER A 389 -22.93 2.59 -0.43
N LEU A 390 -23.64 3.51 -1.10
CA LEU A 390 -23.73 3.54 -2.56
C LEU A 390 -22.35 3.69 -3.20
N THR A 391 -21.43 4.47 -2.63
CA THR A 391 -20.05 4.59 -3.13
C THR A 391 -19.32 3.25 -3.10
N ILE A 392 -19.44 2.46 -2.02
CA ILE A 392 -18.82 1.13 -1.93
C ILE A 392 -19.44 0.18 -2.97
N PHE A 393 -20.77 0.13 -3.05
CA PHE A 393 -21.45 -0.74 -4.01
C PHE A 393 -21.16 -0.36 -5.47
N ALA A 394 -21.15 0.94 -5.77
CA ALA A 394 -20.82 1.43 -7.10
C ALA A 394 -19.39 1.04 -7.50
N TYR A 395 -18.41 1.17 -6.60
CA TYR A 395 -17.05 0.73 -6.86
C TYR A 395 -16.99 -0.78 -7.12
N ALA A 396 -17.58 -1.58 -6.22
CA ALA A 396 -17.57 -3.04 -6.34
C ALA A 396 -18.25 -3.53 -7.63
N ILE A 397 -19.33 -2.88 -8.05
CA ILE A 397 -20.09 -3.27 -9.24
C ILE A 397 -19.41 -2.76 -10.51
N TYR A 398 -19.13 -1.46 -10.60
CA TYR A 398 -18.69 -0.82 -11.84
C TYR A 398 -17.18 -0.88 -12.09
N SER A 399 -16.36 -1.11 -11.06
CA SER A 399 -14.89 -1.19 -11.21
C SER A 399 -14.34 -2.60 -11.14
N ILE A 400 -15.06 -3.51 -10.47
CA ILE A 400 -14.60 -4.89 -10.25
C ILE A 400 -15.54 -5.88 -10.93
N LEU A 401 -16.77 -6.03 -10.41
CA LEU A 401 -17.62 -7.16 -10.76
C LEU A 401 -17.97 -7.20 -12.25
N ILE A 402 -18.49 -6.09 -12.77
CA ILE A 402 -18.94 -6.04 -14.16
C ILE A 402 -17.77 -6.12 -15.14
N PRO A 403 -16.73 -5.25 -15.06
CA PRO A 403 -15.65 -5.24 -16.04
C PRO A 403 -14.78 -6.50 -16.00
N SER A 404 -14.58 -7.09 -14.81
CA SER A 404 -13.61 -8.18 -14.64
C SER A 404 -14.23 -9.58 -14.70
N PHE A 405 -15.52 -9.74 -14.33
CA PHE A 405 -16.09 -11.08 -14.13
C PHE A 405 -17.40 -11.35 -14.89
N ILE A 406 -18.23 -10.33 -15.14
CA ILE A 406 -19.54 -10.55 -15.81
C ILE A 406 -19.42 -10.37 -17.32
N ILE A 407 -18.77 -9.31 -17.78
CA ILE A 407 -18.79 -8.92 -19.19
C ILE A 407 -17.39 -9.08 -19.78
N PRO A 408 -17.14 -10.14 -20.56
CA PRO A 408 -15.95 -10.20 -21.38
C PRO A 408 -16.02 -9.06 -22.40
N ASN A 409 -14.99 -8.20 -22.39
CA ASN A 409 -14.85 -7.06 -23.28
C ASN A 409 -15.83 -5.89 -23.00
N ALA A 410 -15.79 -5.36 -21.78
CA ALA A 410 -16.60 -4.22 -21.32
C ALA A 410 -16.52 -2.95 -22.18
N GLN A 411 -15.52 -2.85 -23.06
CA GLN A 411 -15.32 -1.78 -24.04
C GLN A 411 -16.54 -1.57 -24.96
N ILE A 412 -17.22 -2.67 -25.31
CA ILE A 412 -18.36 -2.70 -26.24
C ILE A 412 -19.64 -2.17 -25.57
N TYR A 413 -19.73 -2.24 -24.24
CA TYR A 413 -20.95 -1.93 -23.51
C TYR A 413 -20.97 -0.49 -23.01
N PRO A 414 -21.95 0.31 -23.47
CA PRO A 414 -22.22 1.66 -22.98
C PRO A 414 -22.31 1.72 -21.45
N PHE A 415 -21.90 2.83 -20.84
CA PHE A 415 -21.97 3.10 -19.39
C PHE A 415 -21.07 2.24 -18.48
N ILE A 416 -20.74 1.01 -18.87
CA ILE A 416 -19.95 0.09 -18.06
C ILE A 416 -18.47 0.35 -18.29
N GLY A 417 -17.99 0.14 -19.52
CA GLY A 417 -16.59 0.41 -19.90
C GLY A 417 -16.24 1.90 -19.93
N TRP A 418 -17.24 2.78 -19.95
CA TRP A 418 -17.06 4.23 -20.14
C TRP A 418 -17.52 5.05 -18.92
N SER A 419 -17.76 4.40 -17.78
CA SER A 419 -18.23 5.02 -16.52
C SER A 419 -17.28 6.11 -15.99
N MET A 420 -15.99 6.01 -16.31
CA MET A 420 -14.92 6.90 -15.85
C MET A 420 -14.58 8.03 -16.85
N GLY A 421 -15.35 8.15 -17.93
CA GLY A 421 -15.21 9.20 -18.94
C GLY A 421 -14.61 8.70 -20.26
N ILE A 422 -14.21 9.65 -21.10
CA ILE A 422 -13.71 9.37 -22.45
C ILE A 422 -12.36 8.63 -22.37
N GLY A 423 -12.25 7.51 -23.09
CA GLY A 423 -11.05 6.70 -23.21
C GLY A 423 -10.96 5.55 -22.20
N ALA A 424 -11.85 5.49 -21.20
CA ALA A 424 -11.84 4.44 -20.18
C ALA A 424 -12.08 3.03 -20.74
N GLY A 425 -12.88 2.95 -21.82
CA GLY A 425 -13.21 1.70 -22.48
C GLY A 425 -12.32 1.38 -23.67
N GLY A 426 -11.15 2.01 -23.83
CA GLY A 426 -10.29 1.81 -25.00
C GLY A 426 -10.47 2.88 -26.09
N GLY A 427 -10.05 2.54 -27.31
CA GLY A 427 -10.17 3.41 -28.48
C GLY A 427 -11.62 3.72 -28.85
N LEU A 428 -11.87 4.94 -29.35
CA LEU A 428 -13.19 5.40 -29.71
C LEU A 428 -13.59 4.93 -31.12
N ALA A 429 -14.36 3.84 -31.17
CA ALA A 429 -14.99 3.39 -32.41
C ALA A 429 -16.30 4.17 -32.71
N PRO A 430 -16.70 4.31 -33.99
CA PRO A 430 -17.89 5.07 -34.38
C PRO A 430 -19.19 4.65 -33.68
N TYR A 431 -19.37 3.35 -33.46
CA TYR A 431 -20.56 2.82 -32.79
C TYR A 431 -20.61 3.17 -31.29
N LEU A 432 -19.49 3.58 -30.68
CA LEU A 432 -19.40 3.94 -29.26
C LEU A 432 -19.71 5.43 -28.99
N ILE A 433 -19.77 6.28 -30.02
CA ILE A 433 -19.98 7.73 -29.86
C ILE A 433 -21.33 8.04 -29.22
N VAL A 434 -22.42 7.47 -29.74
CA VAL A 434 -23.78 7.69 -29.21
C VAL A 434 -23.87 7.28 -27.74
N PRO A 435 -23.47 6.06 -27.34
CA PRO A 435 -23.54 5.68 -25.94
C PRO A 435 -22.62 6.48 -25.00
N MET A 436 -21.44 6.91 -25.47
CA MET A 436 -20.60 7.84 -24.72
C MET A 436 -21.31 9.18 -24.48
N LEU A 437 -21.91 9.78 -25.51
CA LEU A 437 -22.68 11.02 -25.38
C LEU A 437 -23.88 10.86 -24.44
N LEU A 438 -24.57 9.72 -24.50
CA LEU A 438 -25.68 9.40 -23.60
C LEU A 438 -25.21 9.34 -22.14
N THR A 439 -24.00 8.82 -21.87
CA THR A 439 -23.38 8.80 -20.54
C THR A 439 -23.17 10.21 -19.99
N TYR A 440 -22.61 11.12 -20.79
CA TYR A 440 -22.46 12.53 -20.42
C TYR A 440 -23.81 13.23 -20.22
N PHE A 441 -24.79 12.93 -21.08
CA PHE A 441 -26.13 13.53 -21.01
C PHE A 441 -26.87 13.13 -19.73
N ILE A 442 -26.93 11.83 -19.41
CA ILE A 442 -27.58 11.32 -18.19
C ILE A 442 -26.89 11.87 -16.95
N SER A 443 -25.54 11.82 -16.91
CA SER A 443 -24.76 12.37 -15.79
C SER A 443 -25.01 13.87 -15.62
N GLY A 444 -25.10 14.62 -16.73
CA GLY A 444 -25.46 16.03 -16.74
C GLY A 444 -26.85 16.30 -16.17
N ILE A 445 -27.88 15.56 -16.59
CA ILE A 445 -29.24 15.68 -16.03
C ILE A 445 -29.21 15.43 -14.53
N LEU A 446 -28.59 14.33 -14.09
CA LEU A 446 -28.48 14.01 -12.67
C LEU A 446 -27.75 15.10 -11.89
N SER A 447 -26.70 15.69 -12.46
CA SER A 447 -25.98 16.82 -11.85
C SER A 447 -26.76 18.13 -11.86
N LEU A 448 -27.69 18.33 -12.78
CA LEU A 448 -28.63 19.45 -12.75
C LEU A 448 -29.64 19.27 -11.59
N LEU A 449 -30.11 18.04 -11.36
CA LEU A 449 -31.13 17.72 -10.35
C LEU A 449 -30.56 17.62 -8.92
N PHE A 450 -29.44 16.92 -8.75
CA PHE A 450 -28.87 16.54 -7.46
C PHE A 450 -27.45 17.12 -7.22
N GLY A 451 -26.93 17.88 -8.18
CA GLY A 451 -25.59 18.47 -8.11
C GLY A 451 -24.47 17.48 -8.43
N ALA A 452 -23.23 17.92 -8.22
CA ALA A 452 -22.05 17.04 -8.37
C ALA A 452 -22.01 15.87 -7.35
N ARG A 453 -22.95 15.82 -6.39
CA ARG A 453 -23.07 14.73 -5.41
C ARG A 453 -23.30 13.38 -6.07
N GLN A 454 -24.11 13.32 -7.12
CA GLN A 454 -24.42 12.09 -7.85
C GLN A 454 -23.14 11.40 -8.34
N LEU A 455 -22.20 12.20 -8.85
CA LEU A 455 -20.91 11.74 -9.33
C LEU A 455 -20.11 11.09 -8.21
N CYS A 456 -20.01 11.76 -7.06
CA CYS A 456 -19.25 11.28 -5.92
C CYS A 456 -19.93 10.13 -5.15
N SER A 457 -21.10 9.69 -5.61
CA SER A 457 -21.90 8.65 -4.94
C SER A 457 -22.05 7.39 -5.80
N VAL A 458 -22.15 7.54 -7.13
CA VAL A 458 -22.53 6.43 -8.03
C VAL A 458 -21.55 6.23 -9.19
N PHE A 459 -21.00 7.28 -9.79
CA PHE A 459 -20.23 7.13 -11.04
C PHE A 459 -18.71 7.19 -10.85
N CYS A 460 -18.22 8.06 -9.96
CA CYS A 460 -16.80 8.18 -9.73
C CYS A 460 -16.37 7.22 -8.63
N THR A 461 -15.26 6.52 -8.87
CA THR A 461 -14.65 5.55 -7.95
C THR A 461 -13.69 6.20 -6.97
N ALA A 462 -13.08 7.31 -7.38
CA ALA A 462 -12.16 8.11 -6.57
C ALA A 462 -12.72 8.55 -5.18
N PRO A 463 -14.02 8.85 -4.99
CA PRO A 463 -14.59 9.12 -3.67
C PRO A 463 -14.34 8.00 -2.66
N LEU A 464 -14.31 6.73 -3.06
CA LEU A 464 -14.01 5.63 -2.15
C LEU A 464 -12.65 5.85 -1.48
N MET A 465 -11.66 6.29 -2.25
CA MET A 465 -10.28 6.49 -1.80
C MET A 465 -10.11 7.79 -1.00
N TYR A 466 -10.86 8.83 -1.33
CA TYR A 466 -10.76 10.13 -0.63
C TYR A 466 -11.57 10.21 0.67
N GLN A 467 -12.60 9.36 0.84
CA GLN A 467 -13.56 9.49 1.93
C GLN A 467 -13.35 8.51 3.09
N GLY A 468 -12.38 7.60 3.00
CA GLY A 468 -11.98 6.78 4.15
C GLY A 468 -11.51 7.64 5.33
N THR A 469 -11.62 7.13 6.55
CA THR A 469 -11.27 7.86 7.80
C THR A 469 -9.90 8.54 7.73
N PHE A 470 -8.85 7.78 7.36
CA PHE A 470 -7.48 8.28 7.24
C PHE A 470 -7.32 9.37 6.18
N TYR A 471 -7.74 9.09 4.94
CA TYR A 471 -7.60 10.03 3.82
C TYR A 471 -8.45 11.28 3.97
N ASP A 472 -9.65 11.19 4.54
CA ASP A 472 -10.46 12.36 4.85
C ASP A 472 -9.73 13.33 5.80
N SER A 473 -8.96 12.79 6.74
CA SER A 473 -8.17 13.59 7.68
C SER A 473 -7.08 14.42 7.01
N MET A 474 -6.62 14.01 5.82
CA MET A 474 -5.64 14.76 5.01
C MET A 474 -6.20 16.06 4.46
N LYS A 475 -7.52 16.33 4.52
CA LYS A 475 -8.08 17.64 4.16
C LYS A 475 -7.50 18.81 4.95
N LYS A 476 -6.85 18.55 6.10
CA LYS A 476 -6.07 19.55 6.83
C LYS A 476 -4.97 20.16 5.96
N PHE A 477 -4.35 19.40 5.06
CA PHE A 477 -3.33 19.88 4.13
C PHE A 477 -3.82 20.96 3.17
N ASN A 478 -5.12 20.98 2.83
CA ASN A 478 -5.74 22.07 2.03
C ASN A 478 -5.51 23.46 2.64
N ARG A 479 -5.31 23.52 3.96
CA ARG A 479 -5.13 24.78 4.69
C ARG A 479 -3.72 24.95 5.22
N THR A 480 -3.00 23.87 5.53
CA THR A 480 -1.64 23.96 6.10
C THR A 480 -0.55 24.03 5.04
N SER A 481 -0.70 23.34 3.90
CA SER A 481 0.29 23.38 2.82
C SER A 481 0.16 24.68 2.01
N PRO A 482 1.26 25.41 1.72
CA PRO A 482 1.20 26.66 0.94
C PRO A 482 0.61 26.48 -0.45
N THR A 483 1.03 25.43 -1.17
CA THR A 483 0.55 25.09 -2.51
C THR A 483 -0.93 24.72 -2.50
N ALA A 484 -1.35 23.82 -1.61
CA ALA A 484 -2.76 23.44 -1.49
C ALA A 484 -3.64 24.63 -1.10
N ARG A 485 -3.16 25.51 -0.21
CA ARG A 485 -3.89 26.72 0.20
C ARG A 485 -4.07 27.68 -0.96
N TYR A 486 -3.04 27.88 -1.78
CA TYR A 486 -3.10 28.73 -2.97
C TYR A 486 -4.15 28.22 -3.97
N ILE A 487 -4.11 26.91 -4.27
CA ILE A 487 -5.05 26.26 -5.17
C ILE A 487 -6.49 26.32 -4.61
N SER A 488 -6.66 26.00 -3.32
CA SER A 488 -7.97 25.93 -2.67
C SER A 488 -8.63 27.31 -2.48
N ARG A 489 -7.87 28.39 -2.26
CA ARG A 489 -8.43 29.74 -2.06
C ARG A 489 -8.95 30.36 -3.36
N GLU A 490 -8.12 30.39 -4.40
CA GLU A 490 -8.46 31.07 -5.66
C GLU A 490 -9.40 30.24 -6.55
N GLY A 491 -9.42 28.91 -6.38
CA GLY A 491 -10.36 28.03 -7.05
C GLY A 491 -10.31 28.14 -8.57
N GLU A 492 -11.46 28.34 -9.21
CA GLU A 492 -11.58 28.46 -10.68
C GLU A 492 -10.92 29.72 -11.27
N ARG A 493 -10.60 30.70 -10.41
CA ARG A 493 -9.81 31.88 -10.83
C ARG A 493 -8.32 31.60 -10.82
N ASN A 494 -7.89 30.49 -10.21
CA ASN A 494 -6.49 30.11 -10.19
C ASN A 494 -6.01 29.79 -11.61
N LYS A 495 -4.85 30.36 -11.99
CA LYS A 495 -4.22 30.11 -13.29
C LYS A 495 -3.90 28.63 -13.49
N ILE A 496 -3.42 27.94 -12.43
CA ILE A 496 -3.07 26.50 -12.48
C ILE A 496 -4.30 25.68 -12.88
N TYR A 497 -5.44 25.91 -12.22
CA TYR A 497 -6.68 25.20 -12.52
C TYR A 497 -7.08 25.33 -14.00
N ARG A 498 -7.01 26.55 -14.54
CA ARG A 498 -7.40 26.82 -15.93
C ARG A 498 -6.46 26.17 -16.92
N VAL A 499 -5.14 26.27 -16.71
CA VAL A 499 -4.14 25.68 -17.60
C VAL A 499 -4.26 24.16 -17.60
N VAL A 500 -4.35 23.53 -16.42
CA VAL A 500 -4.47 22.07 -16.31
C VAL A 500 -5.77 21.60 -16.92
N SER A 501 -6.91 22.21 -16.57
CA SER A 501 -8.21 21.81 -17.12
C SER A 501 -8.27 21.99 -18.63
N LEU A 502 -7.72 23.10 -19.17
CA LEU A 502 -7.67 23.30 -20.62
C LEU A 502 -6.81 22.23 -21.28
N THR A 503 -5.63 21.95 -20.73
CA THR A 503 -4.70 20.93 -21.26
C THR A 503 -5.35 19.55 -21.29
N VAL A 504 -6.09 19.16 -20.24
CA VAL A 504 -6.79 17.87 -20.18
C VAL A 504 -7.93 17.80 -21.20
N TYR A 505 -8.75 18.85 -21.33
CA TYR A 505 -9.82 18.84 -22.33
C TYR A 505 -9.27 18.86 -23.76
N THR A 506 -8.20 19.62 -24.03
CA THR A 506 -7.58 19.66 -25.36
C THR A 506 -6.91 18.34 -25.70
N SER A 507 -6.22 17.69 -24.76
CA SER A 507 -5.61 16.38 -25.01
C SER A 507 -6.66 15.31 -25.28
N LEU A 508 -7.74 15.25 -24.49
CA LEU A 508 -8.85 14.31 -24.73
C LEU A 508 -9.54 14.56 -26.07
N ALA A 509 -9.76 15.82 -26.45
CA ALA A 509 -10.37 16.16 -27.74
C ALA A 509 -9.48 15.73 -28.92
N ILE A 510 -8.18 16.02 -28.87
CA ILE A 510 -7.21 15.61 -29.89
C ILE A 510 -7.11 14.08 -29.96
N GLY A 511 -7.01 13.41 -28.81
CA GLY A 511 -6.99 11.95 -28.72
C GLY A 511 -8.24 11.32 -29.32
N ALA A 512 -9.43 11.84 -29.01
CA ALA A 512 -10.68 11.34 -29.55
C ALA A 512 -10.77 11.51 -31.07
N ILE A 513 -10.32 12.64 -31.61
CA ILE A 513 -10.28 12.88 -33.07
C ILE A 513 -9.36 11.85 -33.74
N PHE A 514 -8.14 11.68 -33.24
CA PHE A 514 -7.21 10.70 -33.82
C PHE A 514 -7.70 9.26 -33.70
N SER A 515 -8.30 8.90 -32.57
CA SER A 515 -8.88 7.57 -32.36
C SER A 515 -10.01 7.27 -33.35
N ILE A 516 -10.92 8.22 -33.58
CA ILE A 516 -12.00 8.08 -34.58
C ILE A 516 -11.42 7.95 -36.00
N LEU A 517 -10.45 8.80 -36.36
CA LEU A 517 -9.84 8.78 -37.69
C LEU A 517 -9.07 7.47 -37.95
N ASN A 518 -8.43 6.92 -36.92
CA ASN A 518 -7.83 5.59 -36.98
C ASN A 518 -8.87 4.50 -37.18
N SER A 519 -10.02 4.59 -36.48
CA SER A 519 -11.10 3.62 -36.63
C SER A 519 -11.74 3.63 -38.02
N TYR A 520 -11.70 4.76 -38.74
CA TYR A 520 -12.09 4.83 -40.14
C TYR A 520 -10.98 4.45 -41.12
N HIS A 521 -9.81 4.02 -40.62
CA HIS A 521 -8.61 3.72 -41.41
C HIS A 521 -8.16 4.89 -42.31
N ILE A 522 -8.46 6.13 -41.92
CA ILE A 522 -8.03 7.35 -42.64
C ILE A 522 -6.57 7.66 -42.30
N PHE A 523 -6.23 7.55 -41.02
CA PHE A 523 -4.87 7.68 -40.50
C PHE A 523 -4.49 6.41 -39.72
N GLY A 524 -3.18 6.12 -39.62
CA GLY A 524 -2.64 4.99 -38.85
C GLY A 524 -1.83 5.46 -37.65
N ILE A 525 -2.26 6.52 -36.96
CA ILE A 525 -1.47 7.18 -35.91
C ILE A 525 -1.65 6.40 -34.60
N SER A 526 -0.70 5.56 -34.24
CA SER A 526 -0.67 4.92 -32.92
C SER A 526 0.54 5.41 -32.11
N ILE A 527 0.40 5.42 -30.78
CA ILE A 527 1.52 5.66 -29.88
C ILE A 527 2.08 4.30 -29.51
N TYR A 528 3.15 3.90 -30.21
CA TYR A 528 3.78 2.59 -30.02
C TYR A 528 2.81 1.39 -30.12
N GLY A 529 1.84 1.47 -31.05
CA GLY A 529 0.82 0.43 -31.24
C GLY A 529 -0.44 0.62 -30.38
N THR A 530 -0.44 1.53 -29.42
CA THR A 530 -1.59 1.86 -28.59
C THR A 530 -2.43 2.99 -29.20
N ASP A 531 -3.75 2.88 -29.07
CA ASP A 531 -4.67 3.93 -29.49
C ASP A 531 -4.39 5.26 -28.73
N PRO A 532 -4.31 6.41 -29.42
CA PRO A 532 -3.96 7.68 -28.77
C PRO A 532 -4.91 8.10 -27.64
N LEU A 533 -6.21 7.81 -27.76
CA LEU A 533 -7.18 8.17 -26.73
C LEU A 533 -7.02 7.27 -25.51
N PHE A 534 -6.84 5.97 -25.73
CA PHE A 534 -6.61 5.01 -24.65
C PHE A 534 -5.30 5.31 -23.90
N PHE A 535 -4.22 5.64 -24.62
CA PHE A 535 -2.95 6.06 -23.99
C PHE A 535 -3.13 7.31 -23.13
N ILE A 536 -3.85 8.32 -23.63
CA ILE A 536 -4.14 9.54 -22.84
C ILE A 536 -4.96 9.18 -21.60
N TYR A 537 -5.92 8.25 -21.71
CA TYR A 537 -6.66 7.76 -20.55
C TYR A 537 -5.73 7.10 -19.52
N ILE A 538 -4.87 6.16 -19.92
CA ILE A 538 -3.92 5.50 -19.02
C ILE A 538 -3.01 6.53 -18.34
N LEU A 539 -2.40 7.42 -19.12
CA LEU A 539 -1.52 8.47 -18.62
C LEU A 539 -2.22 9.35 -17.58
N LEU A 540 -3.47 9.69 -17.87
CA LEU A 540 -4.26 10.48 -16.96
C LEU A 540 -4.72 9.61 -15.76
N PHE A 541 -5.72 8.77 -15.95
CA PHE A 541 -6.44 8.12 -14.87
C PHE A 541 -5.66 7.02 -14.13
N ASP A 542 -4.77 6.30 -14.81
CA ASP A 542 -4.11 5.15 -14.19
C ASP A 542 -2.69 5.50 -13.70
N PHE A 543 -2.10 6.60 -14.20
CA PHE A 543 -0.79 7.10 -13.76
C PHE A 543 -0.89 8.43 -12.98
N MET A 544 -1.32 9.52 -13.63
CA MET A 544 -1.32 10.86 -13.01
C MET A 544 -2.30 10.97 -11.83
N TRP A 545 -3.43 10.27 -11.85
CA TRP A 545 -4.37 10.26 -10.74
C TRP A 545 -3.72 9.77 -9.43
N TYR A 546 -2.97 8.65 -9.48
CA TYR A 546 -2.21 8.15 -8.33
C TYR A 546 -1.10 9.12 -7.94
N ALA A 547 -0.39 9.72 -8.88
CA ALA A 547 0.61 10.74 -8.56
C ALA A 547 0.01 11.92 -7.75
N VAL A 548 -1.19 12.39 -8.12
CA VAL A 548 -1.92 13.42 -7.37
C VAL A 548 -2.37 12.90 -6.00
N PHE A 549 -2.77 11.63 -5.90
CA PHE A 549 -3.13 10.98 -4.64
C PHE A 549 -1.95 10.89 -3.67
N LEU A 550 -0.78 10.42 -4.12
CA LEU A 550 0.44 10.31 -3.32
C LEU A 550 0.98 11.66 -2.86
N THR A 551 0.71 12.71 -3.64
CA THR A 551 1.15 14.08 -3.35
C THR A 551 0.11 14.93 -2.61
N MET A 552 -0.94 14.30 -2.04
CA MET A 552 -1.91 14.94 -1.15
C MET A 552 -1.30 15.84 -0.06
N PRO A 553 -0.20 15.49 0.62
CA PRO A 553 0.39 16.37 1.63
C PRO A 553 0.86 17.73 1.07
N TYR A 554 1.06 17.81 -0.25
CA TYR A 554 1.46 19.02 -0.97
C TYR A 554 0.29 19.70 -1.67
N PHE A 555 -0.51 18.97 -2.46
CA PHE A 555 -1.61 19.55 -3.26
C PHE A 555 -2.95 19.61 -2.52
N GLY A 556 -3.05 18.93 -1.39
CA GLY A 556 -4.27 18.83 -0.60
C GLY A 556 -5.14 17.63 -0.97
N ASN A 557 -6.17 17.39 -0.16
CA ASN A 557 -7.20 16.40 -0.45
C ASN A 557 -8.06 16.88 -1.64
N TYR A 558 -8.60 15.93 -2.40
CA TYR A 558 -9.31 16.19 -3.67
C TYR A 558 -8.48 17.03 -4.65
N GLY A 559 -7.18 16.77 -4.72
CA GLY A 559 -6.24 17.42 -5.63
C GLY A 559 -6.75 17.40 -7.07
N CYS A 560 -7.31 16.28 -7.54
CA CYS A 560 -7.85 16.14 -8.89
C CYS A 560 -8.96 17.16 -9.24
N ILE A 561 -9.76 17.57 -8.25
CA ILE A 561 -10.83 18.58 -8.39
C ILE A 561 -10.25 19.98 -8.25
N ASN A 562 -9.34 20.16 -7.28
CA ASN A 562 -8.74 21.45 -6.96
C ASN A 562 -7.78 21.94 -8.05
N THR A 563 -7.06 21.04 -8.72
CA THR A 563 -6.16 21.36 -9.83
C THR A 563 -6.87 21.40 -11.19
N GLY A 564 -8.15 21.01 -11.27
CA GLY A 564 -8.90 20.99 -12.53
C GLY A 564 -8.52 19.82 -13.44
N TYR A 565 -7.80 18.84 -12.89
CA TYR A 565 -7.34 17.67 -13.60
C TYR A 565 -8.46 16.66 -13.92
N CYS A 566 -9.45 16.52 -13.03
CA CYS A 566 -10.57 15.60 -13.21
C CYS A 566 -11.58 16.17 -14.22
N HIS A 567 -11.49 15.78 -15.49
CA HIS A 567 -12.39 16.25 -16.55
C HIS A 567 -13.85 15.87 -16.26
N TRP A 568 -14.10 14.62 -15.84
CA TRP A 568 -15.44 14.11 -15.50
C TRP A 568 -16.07 14.90 -14.33
N GLY A 569 -15.26 15.21 -13.31
CA GLY A 569 -15.66 16.07 -12.20
C GLY A 569 -15.94 17.51 -12.62
N ASN A 570 -15.10 18.10 -13.46
CA ASN A 570 -15.27 19.47 -13.95
C ASN A 570 -16.55 19.64 -14.77
N PHE A 571 -16.88 18.68 -15.64
CA PHE A 571 -18.11 18.69 -16.42
C PHE A 571 -19.35 18.72 -15.51
N ASN A 572 -19.46 17.76 -14.58
CA ASN A 572 -20.60 17.65 -13.67
C ASN A 572 -20.74 18.87 -12.75
N ARG A 573 -19.62 19.43 -12.31
CA ARG A 573 -19.55 20.65 -11.51
C ARG A 573 -20.00 21.89 -12.26
N TRP A 574 -19.62 22.00 -13.54
CA TRP A 574 -20.06 23.08 -14.41
C TRP A 574 -21.57 23.03 -14.61
N ILE A 575 -22.15 21.85 -14.88
CA ILE A 575 -23.61 21.68 -14.99
C ILE A 575 -24.32 21.96 -13.66
N SER A 576 -23.79 21.43 -12.55
CA SER A 576 -24.35 21.65 -11.21
C SER A 576 -24.45 23.12 -10.82
N LYS A 577 -23.66 24.02 -11.44
CA LYS A 577 -23.77 25.47 -11.24
C LYS A 577 -25.14 26.01 -11.68
N PHE A 578 -25.71 25.43 -12.73
CA PHE A 578 -27.03 25.79 -13.26
C PHE A 578 -28.16 24.99 -12.59
N GLY A 579 -27.83 23.88 -11.94
CA GLY A 579 -28.78 23.01 -11.26
C GLY A 579 -29.42 23.55 -9.98
N PHE A 580 -30.32 22.75 -9.41
CA PHE A 580 -31.06 23.04 -8.18
C PHE A 580 -30.21 22.92 -6.91
N PHE A 581 -29.11 22.17 -6.99
CA PHE A 581 -28.28 21.82 -5.84
C PHE A 581 -27.58 23.03 -5.22
N ARG A 582 -27.76 23.18 -3.91
CA ARG A 582 -27.05 24.15 -3.04
C ARG A 582 -27.14 23.68 -1.59
N LEU A 583 -26.25 24.19 -0.75
CA LEU A 583 -26.37 24.03 0.70
C LEU A 583 -27.19 25.20 1.24
N LYS A 584 -28.13 24.96 2.13
CA LYS A 584 -28.92 26.00 2.81
C LYS A 584 -28.77 25.88 4.30
N VAL A 585 -29.03 26.99 5.00
CA VAL A 585 -29.14 26.99 6.45
C VAL A 585 -30.58 27.24 6.89
N ASN A 586 -30.98 26.64 8.02
CA ASN A 586 -32.30 26.87 8.60
C ASN A 586 -32.38 28.29 9.19
N ASP A 587 -31.36 28.71 9.93
CA ASP A 587 -31.25 30.05 10.51
C ASP A 587 -29.85 30.67 10.26
N PRO A 588 -29.75 31.76 9.47
CA PRO A 588 -28.50 32.50 9.29
C PRO A 588 -27.92 33.06 10.61
N MET A 589 -28.74 33.42 11.59
CA MET A 589 -28.27 33.99 12.86
C MET A 589 -27.52 32.95 13.70
N GLN A 590 -27.94 31.69 13.67
CA GLN A 590 -27.19 30.59 14.27
C GLN A 590 -25.77 30.48 13.69
N CYS A 591 -25.57 30.78 12.39
CA CYS A 591 -24.24 30.80 11.78
C CYS A 591 -23.39 31.99 12.22
N VAL A 592 -23.99 33.13 12.53
CA VAL A 592 -23.28 34.30 13.11
C VAL A 592 -22.76 33.96 14.51
N ASN A 593 -23.59 33.31 15.32
CA ASN A 593 -23.28 32.93 16.70
C ASN A 593 -22.30 31.75 16.81
N CYS A 594 -22.12 30.98 15.73
CA CYS A 594 -21.20 29.84 15.70
C CYS A 594 -19.74 30.31 15.72
N LYS A 595 -19.07 30.09 16.87
CA LYS A 595 -17.65 30.47 17.06
C LYS A 595 -16.67 29.57 16.31
N THR A 596 -16.95 28.27 16.23
CA THR A 596 -16.01 27.27 15.69
C THR A 596 -15.97 27.24 14.17
N LYS A 597 -17.13 27.42 13.52
CA LYS A 597 -17.30 27.38 12.05
C LYS A 597 -16.69 26.11 11.43
N ASP A 598 -16.91 24.98 12.09
CA ASP A 598 -16.32 23.68 11.73
C ASP A 598 -16.69 23.20 10.32
N CYS A 599 -17.80 23.68 9.75
CA CYS A 599 -18.16 23.42 8.36
C CYS A 599 -17.06 23.85 7.37
N ALA A 600 -16.39 24.98 7.65
CA ALA A 600 -15.30 25.48 6.82
C ALA A 600 -14.04 24.62 6.93
N THR A 601 -13.80 23.95 8.06
CA THR A 601 -12.65 23.06 8.29
C THR A 601 -12.92 21.64 7.78
N ALA A 602 -14.17 21.20 7.83
CA ALA A 602 -14.62 19.89 7.37
C ALA A 602 -14.67 19.75 5.85
N CYS A 603 -14.75 20.87 5.11
CA CYS A 603 -14.85 20.84 3.65
C CYS A 603 -13.60 20.20 2.98
N PRO A 604 -13.76 19.07 2.26
CA PRO A 604 -12.64 18.28 1.74
C PRO A 604 -11.99 18.90 0.47
N VAL A 605 -12.67 19.84 -0.19
CA VAL A 605 -12.14 20.66 -1.30
C VAL A 605 -11.65 22.04 -0.84
N GLY A 606 -11.64 22.31 0.48
CA GLY A 606 -11.05 23.53 1.03
C GLY A 606 -11.85 24.82 0.81
N LEU A 607 -13.17 24.75 0.64
CA LEU A 607 -14.04 25.94 0.47
C LEU A 607 -14.27 26.68 1.79
N SER A 608 -13.31 27.51 2.20
CA SER A 608 -13.38 28.25 3.47
C SER A 608 -14.36 29.43 3.49
N THR A 609 -14.94 29.82 2.35
CA THR A 609 -15.90 30.93 2.25
C THR A 609 -17.34 30.54 2.63
N GLN A 610 -17.60 29.25 2.87
CA GLN A 610 -18.92 28.71 3.22
C GLN A 610 -19.64 29.48 4.34
N PRO A 611 -19.02 29.73 5.52
CA PRO A 611 -19.71 30.41 6.61
C PRO A 611 -20.14 31.84 6.24
N GLY A 612 -19.32 32.55 5.46
CA GLY A 612 -19.64 33.91 5.02
C GLY A 612 -20.90 33.97 4.17
N ASN A 613 -21.05 33.02 3.24
CA ASN A 613 -22.24 32.94 2.38
C ASN A 613 -23.49 32.51 3.14
N PHE A 614 -23.36 31.58 4.10
CA PHE A 614 -24.49 31.19 4.95
C PHE A 614 -25.02 32.37 5.78
N ILE A 615 -24.12 33.22 6.28
CA ILE A 615 -24.50 34.43 7.03
C ILE A 615 -25.14 35.48 6.13
N SER A 616 -24.58 35.73 4.94
CA SER A 616 -25.03 36.83 4.08
C SER A 616 -26.28 36.51 3.26
N THR A 617 -26.42 35.26 2.79
CA THR A 617 -27.46 34.87 1.84
C THR A 617 -28.33 33.70 2.30
N GLY A 618 -28.00 33.06 3.44
CA GLY A 618 -28.68 31.85 3.89
C GLY A 618 -28.40 30.61 3.02
N GLU A 619 -27.58 30.74 1.97
CA GLU A 619 -27.28 29.64 1.06
C GLU A 619 -25.82 29.66 0.58
N PHE A 620 -25.30 28.49 0.24
CA PHE A 620 -23.98 28.33 -0.36
C PHE A 620 -24.09 27.53 -1.65
N LYS A 621 -23.78 28.21 -2.76
CA LYS A 621 -23.64 27.59 -4.08
C LYS A 621 -22.25 27.88 -4.62
N ASN A 622 -21.51 26.82 -4.93
CA ASN A 622 -20.19 26.91 -5.54
C ASN A 622 -19.99 25.71 -6.45
N SER A 623 -19.51 25.92 -7.67
CA SER A 623 -19.21 24.86 -8.63
C SER A 623 -18.14 23.90 -8.13
N ARG A 624 -17.26 24.28 -7.19
CA ARG A 624 -16.31 23.37 -6.53
C ARG A 624 -16.94 22.48 -5.47
N CYS A 625 -18.18 22.75 -5.06
CA CYS A 625 -18.86 21.92 -4.09
C CYS A 625 -19.22 20.57 -4.72
N VAL A 626 -18.65 19.52 -4.14
CA VAL A 626 -18.87 18.12 -4.54
C VAL A 626 -20.06 17.47 -3.84
N GLY A 627 -20.70 18.18 -2.91
CA GLY A 627 -21.91 17.69 -2.23
C GLY A 627 -21.72 16.47 -1.32
N ILE A 628 -20.50 16.23 -0.83
CA ILE A 628 -20.15 15.06 0.02
C ILE A 628 -20.89 15.08 1.37
N GLY A 629 -21.08 16.26 1.96
CA GLY A 629 -21.83 16.41 3.21
C GLY A 629 -21.00 16.56 4.49
N ASP A 630 -19.67 16.52 4.44
CA ASP A 630 -18.86 16.66 5.67
C ASP A 630 -19.13 17.97 6.42
N CYS A 631 -19.51 19.04 5.71
CA CYS A 631 -19.88 20.32 6.32
C CYS A 631 -21.24 20.29 7.03
N VAL A 632 -22.16 19.42 6.59
CA VAL A 632 -23.45 19.17 7.25
C VAL A 632 -23.18 18.39 8.54
N GLU A 633 -22.39 17.31 8.47
CA GLU A 633 -22.03 16.49 9.64
C GLU A 633 -21.23 17.26 10.70
N ALA A 634 -20.35 18.16 10.26
CA ALA A 634 -19.54 18.96 11.16
C ALA A 634 -20.28 20.15 11.79
N CYS A 635 -21.52 20.44 11.38
CA CYS A 635 -22.27 21.55 11.96
C CYS A 635 -22.72 21.17 13.38
N PRO A 636 -22.24 21.87 14.44
CA PRO A 636 -22.60 21.51 15.81
C PRO A 636 -24.08 21.78 16.14
N TYR A 637 -24.77 22.55 15.31
CA TYR A 637 -26.16 22.97 15.50
C TYR A 637 -27.12 22.35 14.48
N GLU A 638 -26.66 21.41 13.63
CA GLU A 638 -27.50 20.77 12.59
C GLU A 638 -28.22 21.79 11.68
N ASN A 639 -27.59 22.96 11.50
CA ASN A 639 -28.23 24.09 10.84
C ASN A 639 -28.10 24.03 9.31
N ILE A 640 -27.17 23.24 8.78
CA ILE A 640 -26.88 23.15 7.33
C ILE A 640 -27.60 21.93 6.77
N PHE A 641 -28.29 22.05 5.65
CA PHE A 641 -28.93 20.94 4.96
C PHE A 641 -28.75 21.03 3.43
N PHE A 642 -28.97 19.90 2.75
CA PHE A 642 -28.92 19.84 1.30
C PHE A 642 -30.23 20.32 0.69
N TYR A 643 -30.15 21.26 -0.25
CA TYR A 643 -31.28 21.69 -1.05
C TYR A 643 -31.08 21.24 -2.50
N ASP A 644 -32.02 20.46 -3.02
CA ASP A 644 -31.99 19.87 -4.36
C ASP A 644 -33.39 19.87 -5.01
N VAL A 645 -33.56 19.16 -6.12
CA VAL A 645 -34.85 19.09 -6.83
C VAL A 645 -36.00 18.61 -5.93
N ARG A 646 -35.76 17.71 -4.97
CA ARG A 646 -36.79 17.18 -4.08
C ARG A 646 -37.38 18.30 -3.21
N HIS A 647 -36.50 19.15 -2.70
CA HIS A 647 -36.89 20.32 -1.91
C HIS A 647 -37.59 21.37 -2.77
N PHE A 648 -37.06 21.63 -3.97
CA PHE A 648 -37.70 22.56 -4.91
C PHE A 648 -39.14 22.15 -5.26
N ILE A 649 -39.37 20.87 -5.54
CA ILE A 649 -40.71 20.34 -5.81
C ILE A 649 -41.59 20.48 -4.57
N ARG A 650 -41.09 20.10 -3.38
CA ARG A 650 -41.85 20.19 -2.12
C ARG A 650 -42.27 21.64 -1.81
N ASP A 651 -41.38 22.61 -2.00
CA ASP A 651 -41.66 24.04 -1.80
C ASP A 651 -42.72 24.55 -2.79
N ARG A 652 -42.66 24.08 -4.04
CA ARG A 652 -43.65 24.46 -5.08
C ARG A 652 -45.03 23.87 -4.82
N LEU A 653 -45.10 22.62 -4.36
CA LEU A 653 -46.35 21.97 -3.99
C LEU A 653 -46.98 22.63 -2.75
N ARG A 654 -46.17 22.97 -1.74
CA ARG A 654 -46.63 23.67 -0.53
C ARG A 654 -47.09 25.11 -0.74
N LYS A 655 -46.64 25.78 -1.81
CA LYS A 655 -47.12 27.13 -2.16
C LYS A 655 -48.41 27.13 -2.98
N LYS A 656 -48.84 25.97 -3.47
CA LYS A 656 -50.06 25.81 -4.28
C LYS A 656 -51.28 25.42 -3.45
N ASN A 657 -51.05 24.90 -2.24
CA ASN A 657 -52.03 24.78 -1.16
C ASN A 657 -51.83 25.95 -0.21
#